data_AF-A0AA44KEK2-F1
#
_entry.id   AF-A0AA44KEK2-F1
#
_cell.length_a   1.000
_cell.length_b   1.000
_cell.length_c   1.000
_cell.angle_alpha   90.00
_cell.angle_beta   90.00
_cell.angle_gamma   90.00
#
_symmetry.space_group_name_H-M   'P 1'
#
loop_
_entity.id
_entity.type
_entity.pdbx_description
1 polymer ?
#
loop_
_entity_poly.entity_id
_entity_poly.type
_entity_poly.pdbx_seq_one_letter_code
_entity_poly.pdbx_strand_id
1 'polypeptide(L)'
;MKKLISKGKVLTLLLGVGFALNVSSAENSNVLIQGEAAQDGDTKPRTLEGYVHQEDAFFKYLKEHHPMFKYEKEGRIVGKYAISDREEEYVEFSNGPTFAQQNNLAHTSVTYRLGMESFLDFPNKFVGPKKCGECHPAQYKAWERSRHAKTVRFPDEFEEVGNDLKKPMYNSQSTILPDGIYPDDVYAVIGTPRTKYGFIDRWLVRGTYHVEDGNLSNMTGKIVAGGNQFSRLWSEFLTPEMTKKIAEFSPGFPTTMEQFGGNGSQVWGTNSYAAQYRKNMLFQPASSYCETCHSFKFDFKSKEEFYKALGNTQELRKHTISKGISCEECHGAGAHLYGARGAGMPSNCERCHQRFSYNEEDAKKNPRKPFNAFFKSSCPACGTEGAQMYSSAHYDKGMRCSTCHDPHEVTFNDWKDGYTKVGLKKTCTDCHDTQASFFKQGGIHSKDNCTACHMPNMMSCENFGAVQNPDKGGFDNVRASHIWKIKVDKTAKTLNPPEGKERSPKTPGWTIARDDDGRFFLDLMWACGRTSFSDPNLMGSGASGCHSAVQSNLPKKLHFTDQETIYDIVVGWQKPVKDGYENILKGVKEIDKAMAENPKLSVEKKSRVITLANQARAITEKLQKDGSWGVHGPVYSKKIVDEALVYIQEAKNILK
;
A
#
# COMPACT_ATOMS: atom_id res chain seq x y z
N MET A 1 -42.41 -32.46 53.17
CA MET A 1 -41.79 -32.06 54.47
C MET A 1 -40.87 -30.88 54.14
N LYS A 2 -41.01 -29.68 54.76
CA LYS A 2 -40.25 -29.18 55.94
C LYS A 2 -38.74 -29.52 55.84
N LYS A 3 -37.71 -28.66 56.04
CA LYS A 3 -37.48 -27.25 56.48
C LYS A 3 -35.98 -26.90 56.14
N LEU A 4 -35.40 -25.68 56.10
CA LEU A 4 -35.86 -24.26 56.08
C LEU A 4 -34.68 -23.30 55.69
N ILE A 5 -34.92 -22.29 54.84
CA ILE A 5 -34.35 -20.89 54.79
C ILE A 5 -32.95 -20.55 55.39
N SER A 6 -32.07 -19.89 54.61
CA SER A 6 -31.34 -18.67 55.04
C SER A 6 -30.70 -17.83 53.90
N LYS A 7 -31.37 -16.71 53.59
CA LYS A 7 -30.93 -15.37 53.11
C LYS A 7 -29.43 -15.06 52.84
N GLY A 8 -29.15 -14.33 51.73
CA GLY A 8 -27.86 -13.63 51.56
C GLY A 8 -27.62 -12.84 50.25
N LYS A 9 -28.22 -11.65 50.11
CA LYS A 9 -27.83 -10.49 49.25
C LYS A 9 -27.48 -10.72 47.76
N VAL A 10 -28.29 -10.14 46.88
CA VAL A 10 -27.90 -9.72 45.52
C VAL A 10 -26.91 -8.56 45.61
N LEU A 11 -25.81 -8.60 44.85
CA LEU A 11 -24.96 -7.44 44.58
C LEU A 11 -24.60 -7.40 43.09
N THR A 12 -25.05 -6.34 42.41
CA THR A 12 -24.73 -6.04 41.02
C THR A 12 -23.24 -5.75 40.87
N LEU A 13 -22.52 -6.53 40.06
CA LEU A 13 -21.10 -6.28 39.78
C LEU A 13 -20.94 -5.71 38.37
N LEU A 14 -20.54 -4.43 38.28
CA LEU A 14 -20.00 -3.88 37.05
C LEU A 14 -18.63 -4.53 36.77
N LEU A 15 -18.49 -5.20 35.63
CA LEU A 15 -17.17 -5.58 35.13
C LEU A 15 -16.47 -4.37 34.50
N GLY A 16 -15.71 -3.64 35.32
CA GLY A 16 -14.66 -2.76 34.84
C GLY A 16 -13.47 -3.60 34.38
N VAL A 17 -13.10 -3.49 33.10
CA VAL A 17 -11.89 -4.14 32.56
C VAL A 17 -10.66 -3.33 33.00
N GLY A 18 -10.08 -3.71 34.13
CA GLY A 18 -8.79 -3.19 34.58
C GLY A 18 -7.63 -3.96 33.93
N PHE A 19 -6.80 -3.26 33.16
CA PHE A 19 -5.50 -3.79 32.72
C PHE A 19 -4.60 -4.01 33.95
N ALA A 20 -4.38 -5.27 34.33
CA ALA A 20 -3.40 -5.62 35.35
C ALA A 20 -2.01 -5.76 34.72
N LEU A 21 -1.14 -4.80 35.01
CA LEU A 21 0.30 -4.90 34.73
C LEU A 21 0.90 -5.99 35.64
N ASN A 22 1.22 -7.16 35.08
CA ASN A 22 1.99 -8.18 35.79
C ASN A 22 3.49 -7.93 35.56
N VAL A 23 4.14 -7.35 36.58
CA VAL A 23 5.59 -7.37 36.71
C VAL A 23 5.98 -8.68 37.38
N SER A 24 6.40 -9.68 36.60
CA SER A 24 7.01 -10.89 37.16
C SER A 24 8.51 -10.68 37.36
N SER A 25 8.96 -10.85 38.61
CA SER A 25 10.36 -10.79 39.02
C SER A 25 11.23 -11.83 38.32
N ALA A 26 12.52 -11.52 38.17
CA ALA A 26 13.52 -12.44 37.67
C ALA A 26 13.71 -13.66 38.59
N GLU A 27 13.79 -14.86 37.99
CA GLU A 27 14.73 -15.93 38.39
C GLU A 27 14.68 -17.08 37.38
N ASN A 28 15.62 -17.09 36.42
CA ASN A 28 16.15 -18.31 35.81
C ASN A 28 17.45 -17.98 35.05
N SER A 29 18.52 -17.88 35.81
CA SER A 29 19.89 -17.69 35.32
C SER A 29 20.42 -18.99 34.71
N ASN A 30 20.44 -19.07 33.38
CA ASN A 30 21.49 -19.70 32.54
C ASN A 30 21.06 -19.81 31.07
N VAL A 31 20.70 -18.68 30.44
CA VAL A 31 20.63 -18.57 28.97
C VAL A 31 21.91 -17.89 28.50
N LEU A 32 22.62 -18.53 27.56
CA LEU A 32 23.92 -18.10 27.07
C LEU A 32 23.82 -16.74 26.36
N ILE A 33 24.56 -15.74 26.87
CA ILE A 33 24.75 -14.45 26.19
C ILE A 33 25.72 -14.66 25.03
N GLN A 34 25.21 -15.14 23.90
CA GLN A 34 25.96 -15.25 22.64
C GLN A 34 25.07 -14.85 21.47
N GLY A 35 25.00 -13.54 21.23
CA GLY A 35 24.49 -12.96 19.98
C GLY A 35 25.49 -13.16 18.84
N GLU A 36 25.70 -14.42 18.44
CA GLU A 36 26.65 -14.80 17.41
C GLU A 36 26.32 -14.07 16.09
N ALA A 37 27.33 -13.36 15.58
CA ALA A 37 27.37 -13.05 14.15
C ALA A 37 27.51 -14.39 13.42
N ALA A 38 26.85 -14.54 12.27
CA ALA A 38 27.05 -15.71 11.44
C ALA A 38 28.51 -15.73 10.95
N GLN A 39 29.37 -16.47 11.65
CA GLN A 39 30.74 -16.71 11.23
C GLN A 39 30.70 -17.53 9.94
N ASP A 40 31.67 -17.31 9.03
CA ASP A 40 31.85 -18.20 7.88
C ASP A 40 32.23 -19.60 8.41
N GLY A 41 31.24 -20.48 8.52
CA GLY A 41 31.35 -21.78 9.20
C GLY A 41 30.09 -22.19 9.98
N ASP A 42 29.21 -21.25 10.37
CA ASP A 42 27.91 -21.64 10.94
C ASP A 42 27.02 -22.26 9.86
N THR A 43 26.62 -23.51 10.10
CA THR A 43 25.90 -24.35 9.13
C THR A 43 24.38 -24.24 9.24
N LYS A 44 23.87 -23.47 10.22
CA LYS A 44 22.44 -23.30 10.46
C LYS A 44 21.92 -21.96 9.93
N PRO A 45 20.74 -21.93 9.27
CA PRO A 45 20.12 -20.68 8.86
C PRO A 45 19.59 -19.89 10.07
N ARG A 46 19.80 -18.56 10.08
CA ARG A 46 19.24 -17.64 11.10
C ARG A 46 17.71 -17.67 11.05
N THR A 47 17.07 -17.98 12.17
CA THR A 47 15.60 -18.00 12.34
C THR A 47 15.06 -16.60 12.67
N LEU A 48 13.73 -16.45 12.75
CA LEU A 48 13.06 -15.21 13.18
C LEU A 48 13.57 -14.70 14.54
N GLU A 49 13.56 -15.57 15.55
CA GLU A 49 14.11 -15.31 16.89
C GLU A 49 15.60 -14.94 16.85
N GLY A 50 16.38 -15.61 15.98
CA GLY A 50 17.78 -15.28 15.71
C GLY A 50 18.00 -13.92 15.04
N TYR A 51 16.98 -13.29 14.44
CA TYR A 51 16.99 -11.88 14.07
C TYR A 51 16.55 -10.99 15.24
N VAL A 52 15.54 -11.35 16.02
CA VAL A 52 15.12 -10.53 17.19
C VAL A 52 16.31 -10.27 18.13
N HIS A 53 16.95 -11.33 18.63
CA HIS A 53 18.08 -11.21 19.57
C HIS A 53 19.38 -10.67 18.97
N GLN A 54 19.50 -10.59 17.64
CA GLN A 54 20.64 -9.92 17.00
C GLN A 54 20.66 -8.42 17.32
N GLU A 55 19.49 -7.82 17.57
CA GLU A 55 19.34 -6.38 17.80
C GLU A 55 19.70 -5.95 19.24
N ASP A 56 19.62 -6.85 20.22
CA ASP A 56 19.80 -6.57 21.66
C ASP A 56 21.09 -5.78 21.96
N ALA A 57 22.20 -6.18 21.34
CA ALA A 57 23.49 -5.51 21.50
C ALA A 57 23.51 -4.08 20.93
N PHE A 58 22.83 -3.86 19.80
CA PHE A 58 22.74 -2.55 19.15
C PHE A 58 21.79 -1.64 19.94
N PHE A 59 20.66 -2.18 20.43
CA PHE A 59 19.76 -1.45 21.32
C PHE A 59 20.43 -1.04 22.63
N LYS A 60 21.25 -1.91 23.22
CA LYS A 60 22.04 -1.57 24.41
C LYS A 60 22.99 -0.41 24.12
N TYR A 61 23.77 -0.50 23.04
CA TYR A 61 24.67 0.58 22.62
C TYR A 61 23.91 1.92 22.46
N LEU A 62 22.74 1.90 21.80
CA LEU A 62 21.94 3.10 21.59
C LEU A 62 21.40 3.72 22.89
N LYS A 63 20.97 2.91 23.86
CA LYS A 63 20.55 3.38 25.20
C LYS A 63 21.68 4.10 25.96
N GLU A 64 22.93 3.72 25.70
CA GLU A 64 24.12 4.32 26.31
C GLU A 64 24.62 5.57 25.56
N HIS A 65 24.48 5.62 24.22
CA HIS A 65 25.18 6.62 23.38
C HIS A 65 24.26 7.60 22.61
N HIS A 66 22.97 7.32 22.43
CA HIS A 66 22.10 8.14 21.60
C HIS A 66 21.70 9.46 22.32
N PRO A 67 21.75 10.65 21.66
CA PRO A 67 21.49 11.94 22.32
C PRO A 67 20.12 12.05 22.99
N MET A 68 19.09 11.37 22.49
CA MET A 68 17.75 11.39 23.10
C MET A 68 17.79 11.06 24.61
N PHE A 69 18.58 10.08 25.05
CA PHE A 69 18.69 9.73 26.47
C PHE A 69 19.47 10.76 27.31
N LYS A 70 20.27 11.62 26.68
CA LYS A 70 20.85 12.82 27.31
C LYS A 70 19.79 13.93 27.44
N TYR A 71 19.05 14.21 26.38
CA TYR A 71 17.94 15.18 26.41
C TYR A 71 16.86 14.76 27.44
N GLU A 72 16.58 13.46 27.58
CA GLU A 72 15.68 12.92 28.59
C GLU A 72 16.14 13.26 30.02
N LYS A 73 17.38 12.90 30.37
CA LYS A 73 17.99 13.17 31.69
C LYS A 73 18.01 14.66 32.04
N GLU A 74 18.10 15.52 31.02
CA GLU A 74 18.10 16.97 31.15
C GLU A 74 16.69 17.61 31.08
N GLY A 75 15.62 16.80 30.95
CA GLY A 75 14.23 17.29 30.87
C GLY A 75 13.88 18.01 29.56
N ARG A 76 14.65 17.80 28.49
CA ARG A 76 14.56 18.50 27.19
C ARG A 76 13.80 17.73 26.10
N ILE A 77 12.94 16.78 26.48
CA ILE A 77 12.04 16.08 25.54
C ILE A 77 10.61 16.61 25.70
N VAL A 78 9.96 16.95 24.58
CA VAL A 78 8.55 17.33 24.51
C VAL A 78 7.74 16.21 23.86
N GLY A 79 7.03 15.45 24.70
CA GLY A 79 6.31 14.23 24.33
C GLY A 79 6.90 12.99 25.01
N LYS A 80 6.24 11.84 24.88
CA LYS A 80 6.72 10.56 25.41
C LYS A 80 7.27 9.69 24.30
N TYR A 81 8.49 9.15 24.44
CA TYR A 81 8.93 8.10 23.52
C TYR A 81 8.45 6.73 23.98
N ALA A 82 8.26 5.82 23.02
CA ALA A 82 8.16 4.38 23.25
C ALA A 82 9.30 3.69 22.50
N ILE A 83 9.88 2.64 23.07
CA ILE A 83 10.84 1.78 22.36
C ILE A 83 10.06 0.96 21.33
N SER A 84 10.62 0.79 20.14
CA SER A 84 10.07 -0.07 19.08
C SER A 84 11.20 -0.87 18.45
N ASP A 85 11.17 -2.18 18.66
CA ASP A 85 12.23 -3.14 18.33
C ASP A 85 11.72 -4.25 17.39
N ARG A 86 12.59 -5.23 17.08
CA ARG A 86 12.20 -6.38 16.26
C ARG A 86 11.15 -7.29 16.92
N GLU A 87 10.98 -7.32 18.24
CA GLU A 87 9.90 -8.11 18.84
C GLU A 87 8.55 -7.44 18.52
N GLU A 88 8.41 -6.14 18.78
CA GLU A 88 7.19 -5.39 18.44
C GLU A 88 6.90 -5.48 16.93
N GLU A 89 7.87 -5.16 16.07
CA GLU A 89 7.65 -5.02 14.62
C GLU A 89 7.66 -6.36 13.86
N TYR A 90 8.47 -7.36 14.25
CA TYR A 90 8.54 -8.63 13.51
C TYR A 90 7.67 -9.74 14.11
N VAL A 91 7.34 -9.71 15.41
CA VAL A 91 6.62 -10.80 16.10
C VAL A 91 5.23 -10.37 16.57
N GLU A 92 5.11 -9.27 17.30
CA GLU A 92 3.82 -8.83 17.86
C GLU A 92 2.90 -8.19 16.80
N PHE A 93 3.50 -7.54 15.81
CA PHE A 93 2.80 -6.73 14.81
C PHE A 93 1.68 -7.49 14.06
N SER A 94 0.60 -6.77 13.71
CA SER A 94 -0.47 -7.28 12.83
C SER A 94 -1.15 -8.57 13.32
N ASN A 95 -1.24 -8.76 14.64
CA ASN A 95 -1.81 -9.92 15.34
C ASN A 95 -1.05 -11.23 15.10
N GLY A 96 0.28 -11.15 14.94
CA GLY A 96 1.17 -12.32 14.90
C GLY A 96 1.00 -13.29 16.08
N PRO A 97 0.93 -12.84 17.34
CA PRO A 97 0.78 -13.72 18.50
C PRO A 97 -0.55 -14.47 18.50
N THR A 98 -1.65 -13.81 18.10
CA THR A 98 -2.97 -14.45 17.97
C THR A 98 -2.95 -15.56 16.91
N PHE A 99 -2.34 -15.29 15.74
CA PHE A 99 -2.20 -16.31 14.71
C PHE A 99 -1.32 -17.47 15.18
N ALA A 100 -0.19 -17.17 15.83
CA ALA A 100 0.74 -18.17 16.33
C ALA A 100 0.06 -19.11 17.35
N GLN A 101 -0.64 -18.55 18.34
CA GLN A 101 -1.42 -19.30 19.33
C GLN A 101 -2.48 -20.21 18.67
N GLN A 102 -3.21 -19.69 17.69
CA GLN A 102 -4.28 -20.44 17.01
C GLN A 102 -3.77 -21.56 16.09
N ASN A 103 -2.49 -21.52 15.70
CA ASN A 103 -1.87 -22.51 14.81
C ASN A 103 -0.80 -23.37 15.51
N ASN A 104 -0.68 -23.28 16.84
CA ASN A 104 0.33 -23.98 17.65
C ASN A 104 1.76 -23.72 17.16
N LEU A 105 2.06 -22.46 16.83
CA LEU A 105 3.39 -21.96 16.47
C LEU A 105 3.96 -21.16 17.64
N ALA A 106 5.28 -21.20 17.84
CA ALA A 106 5.94 -20.40 18.87
C ALA A 106 5.80 -18.89 18.59
N HIS A 107 6.06 -18.48 17.35
CA HIS A 107 5.99 -17.09 16.89
C HIS A 107 5.43 -17.05 15.45
N THR A 108 4.96 -15.89 14.99
CA THR A 108 4.59 -15.69 13.57
C THR A 108 4.83 -14.24 13.16
N SER A 109 5.73 -14.06 12.19
CA SER A 109 5.88 -12.77 11.51
C SER A 109 4.89 -12.63 10.35
N VAL A 110 3.88 -11.77 10.54
CA VAL A 110 2.81 -11.54 9.55
C VAL A 110 3.25 -10.50 8.50
N THR A 111 4.00 -9.47 8.92
CA THR A 111 4.16 -8.23 8.14
C THR A 111 5.63 -7.95 7.80
N TYR A 112 6.48 -7.80 8.82
CA TYR A 112 7.87 -7.39 8.65
C TYR A 112 8.82 -8.51 9.07
N ARG A 113 9.68 -8.94 8.13
CA ARG A 113 10.80 -9.84 8.39
C ARG A 113 11.87 -9.63 7.33
N LEU A 114 13.11 -9.93 7.69
CA LEU A 114 14.19 -10.10 6.71
C LEU A 114 14.17 -11.53 6.17
N GLY A 115 14.46 -11.67 4.87
CA GLY A 115 14.72 -12.97 4.24
C GLY A 115 16.21 -13.27 4.02
N MET A 116 17.08 -12.31 4.32
CA MET A 116 18.53 -12.28 4.08
C MET A 116 19.22 -11.40 5.15
N GLU A 117 20.55 -11.29 5.08
CA GLU A 117 21.41 -10.53 6.00
C GLU A 117 20.85 -9.14 6.43
N SER A 118 20.99 -8.84 7.72
CA SER A 118 20.79 -7.51 8.29
C SER A 118 22.01 -6.63 8.04
N PHE A 119 21.89 -5.30 8.17
CA PHE A 119 23.09 -4.44 8.28
C PHE A 119 23.91 -4.69 9.55
N LEU A 120 23.41 -5.48 10.51
CA LEU A 120 24.13 -5.92 11.71
C LEU A 120 24.99 -7.20 11.51
N ASP A 121 24.97 -7.79 10.31
CA ASP A 121 25.81 -8.95 9.97
C ASP A 121 27.17 -8.48 9.41
N PHE A 122 28.24 -8.81 10.16
CA PHE A 122 29.63 -8.47 9.83
C PHE A 122 30.57 -9.67 10.02
N PRO A 123 31.47 -9.97 9.06
CA PRO A 123 31.46 -9.45 7.69
C PRO A 123 30.26 -10.01 6.89
N ASN A 124 29.63 -9.18 6.08
CA ASN A 124 28.68 -9.60 5.06
C ASN A 124 29.39 -9.79 3.70
N LYS A 125 28.66 -10.30 2.70
CA LYS A 125 29.21 -10.58 1.36
C LYS A 125 28.64 -9.67 0.27
N PHE A 126 28.15 -8.48 0.63
CA PHE A 126 27.72 -7.50 -0.36
C PHE A 126 28.93 -6.97 -1.14
N VAL A 127 28.82 -6.89 -2.47
CA VAL A 127 29.84 -6.32 -3.37
C VAL A 127 29.44 -4.94 -3.90
N GLY A 128 28.19 -4.54 -3.69
CA GLY A 128 27.61 -3.27 -4.12
C GLY A 128 27.08 -3.33 -5.55
N PRO A 129 25.97 -2.64 -5.87
CA PRO A 129 25.30 -2.76 -7.16
C PRO A 129 26.15 -2.31 -8.35
N LYS A 130 27.16 -1.45 -8.14
CA LYS A 130 28.13 -1.07 -9.18
C LYS A 130 28.92 -2.29 -9.69
N LYS A 131 29.29 -3.24 -8.81
CA LYS A 131 29.97 -4.48 -9.20
C LYS A 131 29.07 -5.42 -10.00
N CYS A 132 27.78 -5.50 -9.65
CA CYS A 132 26.80 -6.20 -10.49
C CYS A 132 26.72 -5.56 -11.90
N GLY A 133 26.77 -4.22 -11.96
CA GLY A 133 26.71 -3.45 -13.20
C GLY A 133 27.92 -3.58 -14.14
N GLU A 134 29.08 -4.05 -13.65
CA GLU A 134 30.26 -4.34 -14.49
C GLU A 134 29.97 -5.46 -15.51
N CYS A 135 29.18 -6.47 -15.11
CA CYS A 135 28.74 -7.58 -15.99
C CYS A 135 27.30 -7.44 -16.50
N HIS A 136 26.44 -6.69 -15.79
CA HIS A 136 25.00 -6.55 -16.12
C HIS A 136 24.60 -5.08 -16.35
N PRO A 137 25.21 -4.37 -17.32
CA PRO A 137 25.02 -2.92 -17.49
C PRO A 137 23.59 -2.54 -17.89
N ALA A 138 22.85 -3.41 -18.59
CA ALA A 138 21.46 -3.16 -18.98
C ALA A 138 20.51 -3.12 -17.78
N GLN A 139 20.57 -4.15 -16.93
CA GLN A 139 19.79 -4.24 -15.69
C GLN A 139 20.20 -3.11 -14.73
N TYR A 140 21.51 -2.85 -14.60
CA TYR A 140 22.02 -1.75 -13.79
C TYR A 140 21.46 -0.40 -14.23
N LYS A 141 21.44 -0.09 -15.54
CA LYS A 141 20.92 1.21 -16.03
C LYS A 141 19.40 1.36 -15.89
N ALA A 142 18.63 0.28 -16.01
CA ALA A 142 17.20 0.30 -15.69
C ALA A 142 16.96 0.53 -14.18
N TRP A 143 17.72 -0.17 -13.34
CA TRP A 143 17.63 -0.08 -11.88
C TRP A 143 18.10 1.28 -11.33
N GLU A 144 19.23 1.83 -11.80
CA GLU A 144 19.89 3.03 -11.26
C GLU A 144 19.01 4.29 -11.34
N ARG A 145 18.14 4.37 -12.36
CA ARG A 145 17.16 5.45 -12.53
C ARG A 145 15.86 5.24 -11.73
N SER A 146 15.68 4.06 -11.12
CA SER A 146 14.44 3.68 -10.47
C SER A 146 14.33 4.19 -9.03
N ARG A 147 13.11 4.30 -8.50
CA ARG A 147 12.91 4.66 -7.08
C ARG A 147 13.43 3.59 -6.11
N HIS A 148 13.66 2.35 -6.53
CA HIS A 148 14.37 1.35 -5.71
C HIS A 148 15.80 1.79 -5.40
N ALA A 149 16.52 2.31 -6.38
CA ALA A 149 17.86 2.87 -6.21
C ALA A 149 17.87 4.23 -5.48
N LYS A 150 16.82 5.05 -5.65
CA LYS A 150 16.75 6.43 -5.07
C LYS A 150 16.05 6.53 -3.71
N THR A 151 15.54 5.44 -3.13
CA THR A 151 14.75 5.51 -1.87
C THR A 151 15.60 5.75 -0.62
N VAL A 152 16.90 5.42 -0.63
CA VAL A 152 17.86 5.76 0.44
C VAL A 152 18.98 6.57 -0.18
N ARG A 153 19.14 7.82 0.25
CA ARG A 153 20.12 8.75 -0.31
C ARG A 153 20.83 9.53 0.80
N PHE A 154 22.09 9.87 0.55
CA PHE A 154 22.86 10.76 1.41
C PHE A 154 22.45 12.21 1.15
N PRO A 155 22.66 13.13 2.12
CA PRO A 155 22.18 14.51 2.02
C PRO A 155 22.66 15.31 0.80
N ASP A 156 23.80 14.93 0.21
CA ASP A 156 24.42 15.51 -0.98
C ASP A 156 23.88 14.94 -2.31
N GLU A 157 22.94 13.99 -2.27
CA GLU A 157 22.36 13.30 -3.45
C GLU A 157 20.92 13.78 -3.78
N PHE A 158 20.62 15.06 -3.49
CA PHE A 158 19.27 15.64 -3.58
C PHE A 158 19.15 16.74 -4.66
N GLU A 159 19.44 16.34 -5.90
CA GLU A 159 19.40 17.21 -7.08
C GLU A 159 18.04 17.91 -7.29
N GLU A 160 16.93 17.32 -6.83
CA GLU A 160 15.58 17.90 -6.92
C GLU A 160 15.40 19.23 -6.16
N VAL A 161 16.25 19.48 -5.17
CA VAL A 161 16.28 20.74 -4.41
C VAL A 161 17.59 21.52 -4.62
N GLY A 162 18.49 21.03 -5.49
CA GLY A 162 19.82 21.60 -5.68
C GLY A 162 20.77 21.29 -4.51
N ASN A 163 20.61 20.12 -3.88
CA ASN A 163 21.37 19.63 -2.72
C ASN A 163 21.22 20.46 -1.43
N ASP A 164 20.27 21.39 -1.37
CA ASP A 164 19.87 22.06 -0.12
C ASP A 164 18.62 21.41 0.48
N LEU A 165 18.82 20.57 1.50
CA LEU A 165 17.72 19.91 2.23
C LEU A 165 16.89 20.84 3.11
N LYS A 166 17.36 22.07 3.36
CA LYS A 166 16.64 23.12 4.10
C LYS A 166 15.96 24.13 3.17
N LYS A 167 16.00 23.90 1.85
CA LYS A 167 15.22 24.63 0.86
C LYS A 167 13.72 24.28 0.97
N PRO A 168 12.82 25.26 1.08
CA PRO A 168 11.38 25.02 1.03
C PRO A 168 10.95 24.39 -0.30
N MET A 169 9.98 23.47 -0.26
CA MET A 169 9.48 22.77 -1.44
C MET A 169 8.02 23.11 -1.77
N TYR A 170 7.73 23.22 -3.07
CA TYR A 170 6.40 23.45 -3.63
C TYR A 170 5.75 24.75 -3.11
N ASN A 171 4.55 24.65 -2.53
CA ASN A 171 3.70 25.78 -2.14
C ASN A 171 3.71 26.02 -0.61
N SER A 172 4.76 25.55 0.10
CA SER A 172 4.83 25.58 1.55
C SER A 172 6.21 25.98 2.08
N GLN A 173 6.31 26.20 3.39
CA GLN A 173 7.59 26.41 4.09
C GLN A 173 8.24 25.07 4.53
N SER A 174 7.65 23.94 4.15
CA SER A 174 8.16 22.61 4.51
C SER A 174 9.44 22.29 3.75
N THR A 175 10.39 21.71 4.47
CA THR A 175 11.75 21.36 4.01
C THR A 175 11.97 19.86 4.20
N ILE A 176 12.95 19.26 3.51
CA ILE A 176 13.16 17.80 3.53
C ILE A 176 13.56 17.32 4.93
N LEU A 177 14.44 18.09 5.60
CA LEU A 177 14.78 17.88 7.01
C LEU A 177 14.03 18.89 7.88
N PRO A 178 13.43 18.48 9.01
CA PRO A 178 12.66 19.38 9.85
C PRO A 178 13.55 20.35 10.64
N ASP A 179 12.95 21.17 11.50
CA ASP A 179 13.67 22.22 12.24
C ASP A 179 14.70 21.63 13.20
N GLY A 180 15.84 22.33 13.32
CA GLY A 180 16.97 21.91 14.15
C GLY A 180 17.68 20.61 13.72
N ILE A 181 17.32 20.01 12.59
CA ILE A 181 17.99 18.86 11.97
C ILE A 181 18.69 19.29 10.67
N TYR A 182 19.98 19.02 10.57
CA TYR A 182 20.85 19.45 9.45
C TYR A 182 21.51 18.25 8.73
N PRO A 183 22.07 18.44 7.51
CA PRO A 183 22.73 17.37 6.75
C PRO A 183 23.79 16.54 7.51
N ASP A 184 24.50 17.13 8.47
CA ASP A 184 25.50 16.42 9.27
C ASP A 184 24.91 15.61 10.45
N ASP A 185 23.65 15.86 10.79
CA ASP A 185 22.90 15.07 11.78
C ASP A 185 22.39 13.74 11.24
N VAL A 186 22.35 13.60 9.91
CA VAL A 186 21.56 12.60 9.19
C VAL A 186 22.49 11.63 8.48
N TYR A 187 22.40 10.32 8.77
CA TYR A 187 23.10 9.32 7.97
C TYR A 187 22.55 9.30 6.54
N ALA A 188 21.23 9.12 6.41
CA ALA A 188 20.53 9.06 5.14
C ALA A 188 19.10 9.61 5.23
N VAL A 189 18.61 10.17 4.12
CA VAL A 189 17.21 10.55 3.92
C VAL A 189 16.50 9.44 3.14
N ILE A 190 15.26 9.15 3.56
CA ILE A 190 14.42 8.08 3.04
C ILE A 190 13.27 8.68 2.25
N GLY A 191 13.21 8.40 0.95
CA GLY A 191 12.11 8.80 0.08
C GLY A 191 12.51 9.52 -1.21
N THR A 192 11.49 10.00 -1.93
CA THR A 192 11.61 10.65 -3.25
C THR A 192 10.52 11.73 -3.39
N PRO A 193 10.67 12.71 -4.30
CA PRO A 193 9.78 13.87 -4.40
C PRO A 193 8.33 13.44 -4.53
N ARG A 194 8.12 12.37 -5.31
CA ARG A 194 6.90 11.60 -5.53
C ARG A 194 5.88 11.56 -4.38
N THR A 195 6.28 11.51 -3.10
CA THR A 195 5.32 11.39 -1.98
C THR A 195 5.76 12.06 -0.69
N LYS A 196 6.92 11.69 -0.16
CA LYS A 196 7.32 12.06 1.20
C LYS A 196 8.81 11.83 1.45
N TYR A 197 9.31 12.47 2.49
CA TYR A 197 10.63 12.16 3.08
C TYR A 197 10.54 11.94 4.59
N GLY A 198 11.45 11.13 5.09
CA GLY A 198 11.87 11.11 6.49
C GLY A 198 13.38 10.91 6.56
N PHE A 199 13.97 10.92 7.74
CA PHE A 199 15.42 10.78 7.91
C PHE A 199 15.79 9.65 8.88
N ILE A 200 17.02 9.17 8.74
CA ILE A 200 17.71 8.32 9.70
C ILE A 200 18.91 9.13 10.22
N ASP A 201 18.98 9.36 11.52
CA ASP A 201 20.06 10.14 12.12
C ASP A 201 21.41 9.39 12.12
N ARG A 202 22.45 10.10 12.56
CA ARG A 202 23.84 9.60 12.56
C ARG A 202 24.11 8.41 13.51
N TRP A 203 23.15 8.01 14.34
CA TRP A 203 23.20 6.78 15.14
C TRP A 203 22.36 5.65 14.53
N LEU A 204 21.88 5.84 13.30
CA LEU A 204 20.97 4.94 12.60
C LEU A 204 19.62 4.77 13.29
N VAL A 205 19.16 5.79 14.03
CA VAL A 205 17.81 5.84 14.60
C VAL A 205 16.88 6.63 13.67
N ARG A 206 15.62 6.20 13.62
CA ARG A 206 14.58 6.83 12.80
C ARG A 206 14.23 8.21 13.34
N GLY A 207 14.25 9.22 12.46
CA GLY A 207 13.78 10.56 12.74
C GLY A 207 12.27 10.63 12.99
N THR A 208 11.85 10.46 14.23
CA THR A 208 10.46 10.60 14.72
C THR A 208 10.20 11.96 15.40
N TYR A 209 11.18 12.86 15.31
CA TYR A 209 11.28 14.11 16.03
C TYR A 209 11.86 15.23 15.17
N HIS A 210 11.82 16.45 15.72
CA HIS A 210 12.61 17.61 15.29
C HIS A 210 13.21 18.29 16.54
N VAL A 211 14.00 19.36 16.37
CA VAL A 211 14.58 20.12 17.48
C VAL A 211 14.11 21.57 17.45
N GLU A 212 13.45 22.01 18.53
CA GLU A 212 13.03 23.39 18.74
C GLU A 212 14.06 24.16 19.58
N ASP A 213 14.11 25.49 19.41
CA ASP A 213 15.00 26.40 20.15
C ASP A 213 16.50 26.00 20.10
N GLY A 214 16.94 25.33 19.04
CA GLY A 214 18.31 24.83 18.91
C GLY A 214 18.51 23.89 17.72
N ASN A 215 19.51 23.02 17.82
CA ASN A 215 19.78 21.97 16.82
C ASN A 215 20.45 20.73 17.44
N LEU A 216 20.32 19.60 16.74
CA LEU A 216 20.91 18.32 17.17
C LEU A 216 22.44 18.32 17.09
N SER A 217 23.02 19.00 16.09
CA SER A 217 24.48 19.07 15.87
C SER A 217 25.25 19.59 17.08
N ASN A 218 24.72 20.62 17.74
CA ASN A 218 25.28 21.25 18.93
C ASN A 218 24.65 20.70 20.23
N MET A 219 23.75 19.70 20.14
CA MET A 219 22.95 19.16 21.24
C MET A 219 22.15 20.21 22.04
N THR A 220 21.69 21.28 21.37
CA THR A 220 20.95 22.42 21.97
C THR A 220 19.43 22.27 21.82
N GLY A 221 18.65 23.17 22.39
CA GLY A 221 17.19 23.19 22.23
C GLY A 221 16.48 22.02 22.92
N LYS A 222 15.34 21.60 22.37
CA LYS A 222 14.50 20.49 22.88
C LYS A 222 14.18 19.52 21.75
N ILE A 223 14.24 18.22 22.01
CA ILE A 223 13.72 17.21 21.09
C ILE A 223 12.19 17.20 21.23
N VAL A 224 11.49 17.37 20.11
CA VAL A 224 10.02 17.46 20.09
C VAL A 224 9.44 16.37 19.21
N ALA A 225 8.51 15.61 19.77
CA ALA A 225 7.84 14.52 19.09
C ALA A 225 7.04 14.99 17.86
N GLY A 226 7.17 14.28 16.75
CA GLY A 226 6.46 14.59 15.50
C GLY A 226 7.11 15.72 14.72
N GLY A 227 6.37 16.32 13.78
CA GLY A 227 6.88 17.33 12.85
C GLY A 227 8.04 16.83 12.00
N ASN A 228 8.05 15.55 11.67
CA ASN A 228 9.24 14.80 11.27
C ASN A 228 9.19 14.22 9.85
N GLN A 229 8.02 14.25 9.19
CA GLN A 229 7.83 13.71 7.84
C GLN A 229 7.38 14.81 6.88
N PHE A 230 8.21 15.10 5.88
CA PHE A 230 7.83 15.95 4.76
C PHE A 230 6.71 15.28 3.95
N SER A 231 5.64 16.00 3.64
CA SER A 231 4.53 15.52 2.82
C SER A 231 4.44 16.34 1.51
N ARG A 232 4.55 15.67 0.36
CA ARG A 232 4.23 16.29 -0.94
C ARG A 232 2.74 16.58 -1.06
N LEU A 233 1.89 15.65 -0.63
CA LEU A 233 0.43 15.83 -0.63
C LEU A 233 0.05 17.14 0.06
N TRP A 234 0.61 17.39 1.25
CA TRP A 234 0.34 18.60 2.00
C TRP A 234 1.04 19.84 1.44
N SER A 235 2.33 19.74 1.11
CA SER A 235 3.13 20.88 0.67
C SER A 235 2.78 21.41 -0.73
N GLU A 236 2.30 20.55 -1.62
CA GLU A 236 1.96 20.94 -3.00
C GLU A 236 0.45 21.17 -3.19
N PHE A 237 -0.41 20.31 -2.62
CA PHE A 237 -1.84 20.27 -2.98
C PHE A 237 -2.80 20.74 -1.90
N LEU A 238 -2.58 20.38 -0.63
CA LEU A 238 -3.48 20.80 0.46
C LEU A 238 -3.13 22.22 0.93
N THR A 239 -3.26 23.22 0.04
CA THR A 239 -3.20 24.64 0.41
C THR A 239 -4.41 25.02 1.28
N PRO A 240 -4.39 26.13 2.04
CA PRO A 240 -5.54 26.59 2.82
C PRO A 240 -6.84 26.79 2.00
N GLU A 241 -6.74 27.04 0.69
CA GLU A 241 -7.85 27.14 -0.24
C GLU A 241 -8.37 25.75 -0.64
N MET A 242 -7.45 24.82 -0.94
CA MET A 242 -7.81 23.45 -1.28
C MET A 242 -8.44 22.72 -0.09
N THR A 243 -7.93 22.91 1.13
CA THR A 243 -8.52 22.29 2.33
C THR A 243 -9.96 22.77 2.57
N LYS A 244 -10.25 24.06 2.35
CA LYS A 244 -11.62 24.61 2.38
C LYS A 244 -12.51 23.99 1.29
N LYS A 245 -12.02 23.92 0.05
CA LYS A 245 -12.74 23.27 -1.07
C LYS A 245 -13.05 21.80 -0.76
N ILE A 246 -12.13 21.09 -0.11
CA ILE A 246 -12.37 19.71 0.33
C ILE A 246 -13.38 19.67 1.46
N ALA A 247 -13.35 20.61 2.41
CA ALA A 247 -14.29 20.67 3.54
C ALA A 247 -15.75 20.93 3.11
N GLU A 248 -15.98 21.67 2.01
CA GLU A 248 -17.31 21.82 1.39
C GLU A 248 -17.90 20.47 0.93
N PHE A 249 -17.04 19.58 0.43
CA PHE A 249 -17.41 18.26 -0.09
C PHE A 249 -17.40 17.15 0.98
N SER A 250 -16.48 17.27 1.94
CA SER A 250 -16.21 16.33 3.03
C SER A 250 -16.20 17.10 4.36
N PRO A 251 -17.39 17.37 4.95
CA PRO A 251 -17.49 18.07 6.23
C PRO A 251 -16.61 17.44 7.31
N GLY A 252 -15.93 18.29 8.09
CA GLY A 252 -14.95 17.86 9.10
C GLY A 252 -13.52 17.70 8.59
N PHE A 253 -13.25 17.93 7.29
CA PHE A 253 -11.88 17.98 6.77
C PHE A 253 -11.09 19.15 7.39
N PRO A 254 -9.82 18.96 7.81
CA PRO A 254 -9.05 20.00 8.50
C PRO A 254 -8.64 21.15 7.57
N THR A 255 -8.89 22.38 8.02
CA THR A 255 -8.59 23.64 7.31
C THR A 255 -7.61 24.55 8.06
N THR A 256 -7.41 24.33 9.36
CA THR A 256 -6.41 25.03 10.19
C THR A 256 -5.42 24.04 10.77
N MET A 257 -4.21 24.50 11.16
CA MET A 257 -3.16 23.61 11.68
C MET A 257 -3.62 22.79 12.90
N GLU A 258 -4.38 23.41 13.81
CA GLU A 258 -4.93 22.76 15.00
C GLU A 258 -5.86 21.57 14.66
N GLN A 259 -6.64 21.67 13.58
CA GLN A 259 -7.59 20.64 13.16
C GLN A 259 -6.90 19.36 12.66
N PHE A 260 -5.64 19.41 12.20
CA PHE A 260 -4.85 18.22 11.90
C PHE A 260 -4.42 17.45 13.18
N GLY A 261 -4.51 18.09 14.35
CA GLY A 261 -4.26 17.49 15.65
C GLY A 261 -2.89 16.80 15.73
N GLY A 262 -2.88 15.56 16.23
CA GLY A 262 -1.65 14.78 16.38
C GLY A 262 -0.91 14.46 15.08
N ASN A 263 -1.58 14.51 13.92
CA ASN A 263 -0.90 14.33 12.62
C ASN A 263 -0.23 15.61 12.11
N GLY A 264 -0.54 16.78 12.67
CA GLY A 264 0.01 18.07 12.23
C GLY A 264 1.47 18.29 12.65
N SER A 265 1.90 19.56 12.61
CA SER A 265 3.18 20.05 13.13
C SER A 265 3.12 21.57 13.34
N GLN A 266 4.27 22.26 13.46
CA GLN A 266 4.33 23.72 13.34
C GLN A 266 4.44 24.23 11.89
N VAL A 267 4.81 23.38 10.93
CA VAL A 267 5.05 23.77 9.54
C VAL A 267 4.01 23.16 8.61
N TRP A 268 3.26 24.01 7.90
CA TRP A 268 2.32 23.56 6.87
C TRP A 268 3.09 22.78 5.79
N GLY A 269 2.69 21.54 5.51
CA GLY A 269 3.42 20.63 4.62
C GLY A 269 4.21 19.52 5.34
N THR A 270 4.46 19.63 6.63
CA THR A 270 5.15 18.61 7.44
C THR A 270 4.17 17.92 8.39
N ASN A 271 4.01 16.60 8.28
CA ASN A 271 3.17 15.81 9.19
C ASN A 271 3.99 14.99 10.19
N SER A 272 3.30 14.43 11.19
CA SER A 272 3.88 13.57 12.23
C SER A 272 3.65 12.09 11.89
N TYR A 273 4.73 11.29 11.82
CA TYR A 273 4.67 9.87 11.44
C TYR A 273 5.58 8.98 12.30
N ALA A 274 5.04 7.87 12.80
CA ALA A 274 5.51 7.18 14.02
C ALA A 274 5.68 8.13 15.22
N ALA A 275 4.83 9.15 15.24
CA ALA A 275 4.74 10.16 16.27
C ALA A 275 3.38 10.86 16.18
N GLN A 276 2.95 11.43 17.30
CA GLN A 276 1.89 12.44 17.36
C GLN A 276 2.51 13.73 17.88
N TYR A 277 2.29 14.84 17.16
CA TYR A 277 2.94 16.13 17.43
C TYR A 277 2.87 16.54 18.90
N ARG A 278 4.05 16.78 19.52
CA ARG A 278 4.29 17.10 20.94
C ARG A 278 3.76 16.09 21.97
N LYS A 279 3.24 14.92 21.55
CA LYS A 279 2.56 13.95 22.41
C LYS A 279 3.34 12.65 22.56
N ASN A 280 3.68 11.99 21.46
CA ASN A 280 4.41 10.72 21.50
C ASN A 280 5.24 10.50 20.23
N MET A 281 6.27 9.67 20.32
CA MET A 281 7.16 9.29 19.22
C MET A 281 7.73 7.89 19.44
N LEU A 282 8.12 7.18 18.39
CA LEU A 282 8.89 5.93 18.53
C LEU A 282 10.39 6.23 18.58
N PHE A 283 11.08 5.67 19.56
CA PHE A 283 12.52 5.45 19.48
C PHE A 283 12.75 4.11 18.79
N GLN A 284 13.00 4.17 17.48
CA GLN A 284 13.06 3.01 16.60
C GLN A 284 14.37 3.02 15.80
N PRO A 285 15.32 2.12 16.09
CA PRO A 285 16.48 1.89 15.25
C PRO A 285 16.11 1.48 13.83
N ALA A 286 17.00 1.73 12.88
CA ALA A 286 16.79 1.32 11.48
C ALA A 286 16.66 -0.21 11.32
N SER A 287 17.21 -0.99 12.26
CA SER A 287 17.21 -2.46 12.28
C SER A 287 15.88 -3.10 12.65
N SER A 288 15.02 -2.36 13.34
CA SER A 288 13.70 -2.85 13.78
C SER A 288 12.68 -2.83 12.63
N TYR A 289 12.87 -1.91 11.68
CA TYR A 289 11.85 -1.58 10.69
C TYR A 289 12.40 -1.17 9.33
N CYS A 290 13.27 -0.15 9.30
CA CYS A 290 13.64 0.53 8.06
C CYS A 290 14.40 -0.39 7.11
N GLU A 291 15.34 -1.19 7.61
CA GLU A 291 16.17 -2.07 6.76
C GLU A 291 15.37 -3.17 6.05
N THR A 292 14.17 -3.49 6.54
CA THR A 292 13.25 -4.44 5.92
C THR A 292 12.86 -4.01 4.51
N CYS A 293 12.63 -2.70 4.29
CA CYS A 293 12.05 -2.17 3.05
C CYS A 293 12.85 -1.02 2.40
N HIS A 294 13.74 -0.35 3.15
CA HIS A 294 14.56 0.77 2.72
C HIS A 294 16.00 0.53 3.21
N SER A 295 16.61 -0.54 2.68
CA SER A 295 17.85 -1.10 3.21
C SER A 295 19.10 -0.31 2.83
N PHE A 296 20.18 -0.62 3.53
CA PHE A 296 21.54 -0.25 3.26
C PHE A 296 22.45 -1.30 3.90
N LYS A 297 23.70 -1.41 3.45
CA LYS A 297 24.70 -2.35 3.99
C LYS A 297 26.06 -1.67 4.06
N PHE A 298 26.85 -2.06 5.07
CA PHE A 298 28.20 -1.57 5.27
C PHE A 298 29.25 -2.66 5.03
N ASP A 299 30.48 -2.29 4.68
CA ASP A 299 31.58 -3.23 4.42
C ASP A 299 32.58 -3.39 5.59
N PHE A 300 32.21 -2.96 6.80
CA PHE A 300 32.96 -3.18 8.04
C PHE A 300 33.33 -4.66 8.23
N LYS A 301 34.51 -4.92 8.79
CA LYS A 301 35.04 -6.27 9.03
C LYS A 301 34.55 -6.87 10.34
N SER A 302 34.13 -6.03 11.29
CA SER A 302 33.58 -6.48 12.56
C SER A 302 32.53 -5.52 13.15
N LYS A 303 31.80 -5.98 14.17
CA LYS A 303 30.83 -5.15 14.92
C LYS A 303 31.54 -3.99 15.63
N GLU A 304 32.77 -4.15 16.08
CA GLU A 304 33.55 -3.14 16.79
C GLU A 304 33.95 -1.96 15.88
N GLU A 305 34.22 -2.21 14.60
CA GLU A 305 34.42 -1.15 13.61
C GLU A 305 33.13 -0.36 13.38
N PHE A 306 32.01 -1.07 13.19
CA PHE A 306 30.68 -0.47 13.05
C PHE A 306 30.30 0.41 14.27
N TYR A 307 30.45 -0.10 15.49
CA TYR A 307 30.14 0.65 16.72
C TYR A 307 31.04 1.89 16.93
N LYS A 308 32.26 1.91 16.37
CA LYS A 308 33.13 3.10 16.36
C LYS A 308 32.71 4.15 15.32
N ALA A 309 32.03 3.73 14.26
CA ALA A 309 31.54 4.64 13.21
C ALA A 309 30.19 5.29 13.56
N LEU A 310 29.38 4.68 14.43
CA LEU A 310 28.11 5.28 14.89
C LEU A 310 28.32 6.67 15.52
N GLY A 311 27.47 7.62 15.15
CA GLY A 311 27.64 9.04 15.49
C GLY A 311 28.50 9.82 14.49
N ASN A 312 29.24 9.16 13.59
CA ASN A 312 30.03 9.78 12.53
C ASN A 312 29.42 9.48 11.15
N THR A 313 28.68 10.44 10.61
CA THR A 313 28.04 10.31 9.28
C THR A 313 29.04 10.07 8.16
N GLN A 314 30.20 10.72 8.18
CA GLN A 314 31.20 10.58 7.11
C GLN A 314 31.76 9.17 7.06
N GLU A 315 32.10 8.59 8.22
CA GLU A 315 32.65 7.23 8.30
C GLU A 315 31.59 6.16 7.94
N LEU A 316 30.35 6.30 8.43
CA LEU A 316 29.24 5.43 8.03
C LEU A 316 28.98 5.47 6.51
N ARG A 317 28.91 6.67 5.92
CA ARG A 317 28.66 6.86 4.49
C ARG A 317 29.79 6.30 3.63
N LYS A 318 31.04 6.51 4.02
CA LYS A 318 32.25 5.94 3.39
C LYS A 318 32.21 4.41 3.36
N HIS A 319 31.78 3.79 4.46
CA HIS A 319 31.67 2.34 4.58
C HIS A 319 30.35 1.76 4.03
N THR A 320 29.47 2.56 3.43
CA THR A 320 28.20 2.08 2.87
C THR A 320 28.40 1.48 1.48
N ILE A 321 28.50 0.15 1.39
CA ILE A 321 28.69 -0.59 0.13
C ILE A 321 27.39 -0.72 -0.69
N SER A 322 26.23 -0.64 -0.06
CA SER A 322 24.94 -0.73 -0.75
C SER A 322 23.87 0.17 -0.14
N LYS A 323 23.01 0.75 -1.00
CA LYS A 323 21.93 1.68 -0.65
C LYS A 323 20.64 1.34 -1.38
N GLY A 324 19.51 1.51 -0.69
CA GLY A 324 18.17 1.30 -1.24
C GLY A 324 17.87 -0.18 -1.48
N ILE A 325 16.88 -0.43 -2.32
CA ILE A 325 16.60 -1.78 -2.82
C ILE A 325 17.56 -2.03 -3.99
N SER A 326 18.78 -2.46 -3.65
CA SER A 326 19.86 -2.78 -4.58
C SER A 326 19.68 -4.17 -5.22
N CYS A 327 20.54 -4.49 -6.19
CA CYS A 327 20.59 -5.82 -6.82
C CYS A 327 20.63 -6.95 -5.77
N GLU A 328 21.47 -6.80 -4.75
CA GLU A 328 21.75 -7.84 -3.75
C GLU A 328 20.64 -7.95 -2.68
N GLU A 329 19.82 -6.91 -2.48
CA GLU A 329 18.62 -7.00 -1.65
C GLU A 329 17.51 -7.88 -2.30
N CYS A 330 17.59 -8.13 -3.62
CA CYS A 330 16.67 -8.99 -4.37
C CYS A 330 17.29 -10.32 -4.84
N HIS A 331 18.61 -10.39 -5.00
CA HIS A 331 19.35 -11.56 -5.50
C HIS A 331 20.31 -12.19 -4.47
N GLY A 332 20.45 -11.60 -3.29
CA GLY A 332 21.37 -12.04 -2.24
C GLY A 332 22.77 -11.44 -2.34
N ALA A 333 23.48 -11.43 -1.21
CA ALA A 333 24.82 -10.87 -1.06
C ALA A 333 25.84 -11.59 -1.95
N GLY A 334 26.45 -10.86 -2.88
CA GLY A 334 27.34 -11.38 -3.92
C GLY A 334 26.64 -12.15 -5.05
N ALA A 335 25.33 -12.38 -4.95
CA ALA A 335 24.54 -13.19 -5.88
C ALA A 335 25.25 -14.50 -6.30
N HIS A 336 25.40 -14.75 -7.61
CA HIS A 336 26.04 -15.93 -8.19
C HIS A 336 27.56 -15.81 -8.35
N LEU A 337 28.24 -14.89 -7.65
CA LEU A 337 29.70 -14.80 -7.64
C LEU A 337 30.32 -15.93 -6.79
N TYR A 338 31.55 -16.32 -7.10
CA TYR A 338 32.29 -17.29 -6.29
C TYR A 338 32.49 -16.76 -4.86
N GLY A 339 32.18 -17.59 -3.85
CA GLY A 339 32.29 -17.23 -2.44
C GLY A 339 31.11 -16.42 -1.87
N ALA A 340 30.13 -16.04 -2.69
CA ALA A 340 28.91 -15.34 -2.28
C ALA A 340 28.01 -16.17 -1.35
N ARG A 341 27.06 -15.49 -0.67
CA ARG A 341 25.98 -16.13 0.12
C ARG A 341 24.65 -16.23 -0.66
N GLY A 342 24.66 -15.97 -1.99
CA GLY A 342 23.48 -15.59 -2.77
C GLY A 342 23.15 -16.40 -4.04
N ALA A 343 23.21 -17.73 -4.03
CA ALA A 343 22.74 -18.57 -5.16
C ALA A 343 21.26 -19.04 -5.01
N GLY A 344 20.40 -18.23 -4.37
CA GLY A 344 19.01 -18.57 -4.01
C GLY A 344 17.94 -17.98 -4.96
N MET A 345 16.66 -18.33 -4.73
CA MET A 345 15.55 -17.86 -5.55
C MET A 345 15.45 -16.31 -5.57
N PRO A 346 15.35 -15.67 -6.74
CA PRO A 346 15.12 -14.23 -6.84
C PRO A 346 13.87 -13.77 -6.09
N SER A 347 13.90 -12.54 -5.57
CA SER A 347 12.79 -11.98 -4.81
C SER A 347 11.43 -12.10 -5.50
N ASN A 348 10.45 -12.67 -4.78
CA ASN A 348 9.04 -12.65 -5.16
C ASN A 348 8.31 -11.36 -4.72
N CYS A 349 9.07 -10.34 -4.28
CA CYS A 349 8.62 -9.04 -3.74
C CYS A 349 8.01 -9.05 -2.32
N GLU A 350 7.78 -10.22 -1.69
CA GLU A 350 6.94 -10.30 -0.48
C GLU A 350 7.52 -9.62 0.78
N ARG A 351 8.86 -9.47 0.85
CA ARG A 351 9.57 -8.79 1.93
C ARG A 351 9.08 -7.35 2.11
N CYS A 352 8.87 -6.64 1.00
CA CYS A 352 8.55 -5.21 1.00
C CYS A 352 7.09 -4.90 0.60
N HIS A 353 6.49 -5.75 -0.23
CA HIS A 353 5.20 -5.50 -0.88
C HIS A 353 4.04 -6.40 -0.44
N GLN A 354 4.25 -7.36 0.47
CA GLN A 354 3.15 -8.20 0.97
C GLN A 354 2.35 -7.47 2.05
N ARG A 355 2.97 -7.24 3.22
CA ARG A 355 2.36 -6.60 4.40
C ARG A 355 0.94 -7.10 4.69
N PHE A 356 0.82 -8.38 5.01
CA PHE A 356 -0.44 -8.93 5.50
C PHE A 356 -0.83 -8.29 6.84
N SER A 357 -2.08 -8.51 7.26
CA SER A 357 -2.50 -8.35 8.64
C SER A 357 -3.49 -9.45 8.98
N TYR A 358 -3.36 -10.06 10.15
CA TYR A 358 -4.31 -11.08 10.60
C TYR A 358 -5.47 -10.43 11.36
N ASN A 359 -6.68 -10.95 11.17
CA ASN A 359 -7.80 -10.76 12.09
C ASN A 359 -8.79 -11.93 11.93
N GLU A 360 -9.48 -12.27 13.03
CA GLU A 360 -10.30 -13.48 13.10
C GLU A 360 -11.58 -13.39 12.24
N GLU A 361 -12.12 -12.20 12.01
CA GLU A 361 -13.34 -12.02 11.20
C GLU A 361 -13.08 -12.22 9.70
N ASP A 362 -11.91 -11.79 9.19
CA ASP A 362 -11.44 -12.16 7.86
C ASP A 362 -11.16 -13.66 7.75
N ALA A 363 -10.57 -14.26 8.79
CA ALA A 363 -10.30 -15.69 8.84
C ALA A 363 -11.59 -16.54 8.78
N LYS A 364 -12.65 -16.12 9.49
CA LYS A 364 -13.99 -16.73 9.41
C LYS A 364 -14.60 -16.60 8.01
N LYS A 365 -14.45 -15.43 7.36
CA LYS A 365 -14.99 -15.16 6.01
C LYS A 365 -14.27 -15.91 4.90
N ASN A 366 -12.95 -16.09 5.00
CA ASN A 366 -12.17 -16.88 4.04
C ASN A 366 -11.05 -17.68 4.75
N PRO A 367 -11.35 -18.87 5.31
CA PRO A 367 -10.35 -19.67 6.03
C PRO A 367 -9.14 -20.11 5.17
N ARG A 368 -9.30 -20.16 3.84
CA ARG A 368 -8.19 -20.46 2.91
C ARG A 368 -7.28 -19.25 2.65
N LYS A 369 -7.76 -18.04 2.93
CA LYS A 369 -7.02 -16.78 2.77
C LYS A 369 -7.32 -15.82 3.93
N PRO A 370 -6.90 -16.16 5.16
CA PRO A 370 -7.35 -15.50 6.38
C PRO A 370 -6.76 -14.10 6.60
N PHE A 371 -5.79 -13.69 5.78
CA PHE A 371 -5.11 -12.41 5.92
C PHE A 371 -5.79 -11.29 5.13
N ASN A 372 -5.82 -10.10 5.73
CA ASN A 372 -6.10 -8.84 5.05
C ASN A 372 -4.79 -8.09 4.71
N ALA A 373 -4.88 -6.89 4.14
CA ALA A 373 -3.75 -5.97 4.05
C ALA A 373 -3.52 -5.25 5.40
N PHE A 374 -2.29 -4.82 5.66
CA PHE A 374 -2.00 -3.87 6.75
C PHE A 374 -2.57 -2.47 6.43
N PHE A 375 -3.10 -1.77 7.44
CA PHE A 375 -3.73 -0.45 7.31
C PHE A 375 -2.94 0.65 8.02
N LYS A 376 -3.01 1.85 7.43
CA LYS A 376 -2.52 3.11 7.98
C LYS A 376 -3.72 4.02 8.23
N SER A 377 -4.18 4.05 9.49
CA SER A 377 -5.50 4.58 9.86
C SER A 377 -6.63 3.84 9.09
N SER A 378 -7.45 4.53 8.28
CA SER A 378 -8.58 3.93 7.57
C SER A 378 -8.29 3.49 6.14
N CYS A 379 -7.06 3.68 5.65
CA CYS A 379 -6.65 3.30 4.29
C CYS A 379 -5.57 2.19 4.30
N PRO A 380 -5.54 1.26 3.33
CA PRO A 380 -4.48 0.25 3.24
C PRO A 380 -3.11 0.91 3.11
N ALA A 381 -2.09 0.35 3.77
CA ALA A 381 -0.75 0.90 3.74
C ALA A 381 -0.07 0.72 2.37
N CYS A 382 0.85 1.61 2.01
CA CYS A 382 1.82 1.37 0.93
C CYS A 382 2.63 0.07 1.17
N GLY A 383 2.99 -0.66 0.12
CA GLY A 383 3.69 -1.94 0.26
C GLY A 383 2.75 -3.11 0.60
N THR A 384 1.44 -2.99 0.32
CA THR A 384 0.43 -4.04 0.53
C THR A 384 -0.11 -4.63 -0.77
N GLU A 385 0.56 -4.35 -1.90
CA GLU A 385 0.13 -4.78 -3.23
C GLU A 385 0.00 -6.32 -3.30
N GLY A 386 0.89 -7.05 -2.63
CA GLY A 386 0.87 -8.50 -2.48
C GLY A 386 -0.30 -9.01 -1.62
N ALA A 387 -0.59 -8.41 -0.47
CA ALA A 387 -1.75 -8.78 0.35
C ALA A 387 -3.08 -8.50 -0.36
N GLN A 388 -3.18 -7.38 -1.08
CA GLN A 388 -4.32 -7.05 -1.92
C GLN A 388 -4.50 -8.07 -3.06
N MET A 389 -3.42 -8.35 -3.78
CA MET A 389 -3.43 -9.33 -4.87
C MET A 389 -3.76 -10.75 -4.36
N TYR A 390 -3.31 -11.13 -3.16
CA TYR A 390 -3.52 -12.46 -2.60
C TYR A 390 -4.99 -12.90 -2.64
N SER A 391 -5.93 -12.01 -2.34
CA SER A 391 -7.38 -12.28 -2.36
C SER A 391 -8.04 -11.88 -3.69
N SER A 392 -7.42 -12.24 -4.83
CA SER A 392 -7.92 -11.96 -6.18
C SER A 392 -7.95 -13.18 -7.10
N ALA A 393 -8.75 -13.10 -8.15
CA ALA A 393 -8.80 -14.10 -9.22
C ALA A 393 -7.48 -14.23 -10.01
N HIS A 394 -6.70 -13.14 -10.15
CA HIS A 394 -5.39 -13.20 -10.81
C HIS A 394 -4.41 -14.07 -10.00
N TYR A 395 -4.38 -13.92 -8.67
CA TYR A 395 -3.53 -14.74 -7.81
C TYR A 395 -3.98 -16.20 -7.77
N ASP A 396 -5.31 -16.45 -7.78
CA ASP A 396 -5.90 -17.79 -7.91
C ASP A 396 -5.45 -18.51 -9.20
N LYS A 397 -5.25 -17.75 -10.29
CA LYS A 397 -4.76 -18.26 -11.58
C LYS A 397 -3.24 -18.27 -11.71
N GLY A 398 -2.51 -18.11 -10.60
CA GLY A 398 -1.05 -18.23 -10.55
C GLY A 398 -0.27 -16.98 -10.96
N MET A 399 -0.93 -15.86 -11.28
CA MET A 399 -0.23 -14.60 -11.56
C MET A 399 0.48 -14.09 -10.30
N ARG A 400 1.63 -13.44 -10.47
CA ARG A 400 2.43 -12.79 -9.41
C ARG A 400 2.95 -11.44 -9.92
N CYS A 401 3.62 -10.67 -9.07
CA CYS A 401 4.18 -9.35 -9.41
C CYS A 401 5.03 -9.40 -10.71
N SER A 402 5.90 -10.40 -10.83
CA SER A 402 6.79 -10.61 -11.97
C SER A 402 6.10 -11.07 -13.27
N THR A 403 4.82 -11.46 -13.23
CA THR A 403 3.99 -11.74 -14.41
C THR A 403 3.70 -10.46 -15.20
N CYS A 404 3.45 -9.36 -14.50
CA CYS A 404 3.09 -8.07 -15.12
C CYS A 404 4.27 -7.09 -15.13
N HIS A 405 5.07 -7.02 -14.07
CA HIS A 405 6.13 -6.01 -13.92
C HIS A 405 7.50 -6.49 -14.39
N ASP A 406 8.29 -5.55 -14.91
CA ASP A 406 9.74 -5.66 -14.92
C ASP A 406 10.32 -5.33 -13.53
N PRO A 407 11.15 -6.19 -12.92
CA PRO A 407 11.69 -5.96 -11.59
C PRO A 407 12.83 -4.92 -11.54
N HIS A 408 13.44 -4.58 -12.68
CA HIS A 408 14.49 -3.56 -12.77
C HIS A 408 13.90 -2.20 -13.19
N GLU A 409 12.85 -2.20 -14.00
CA GLU A 409 12.19 -0.98 -14.50
C GLU A 409 10.93 -0.59 -13.71
N VAL A 410 11.00 -0.66 -12.37
CA VAL A 410 9.89 -0.27 -11.48
C VAL A 410 9.59 1.24 -11.46
N THR A 411 10.31 2.04 -12.25
CA THR A 411 10.01 3.43 -12.54
C THR A 411 10.47 3.72 -13.97
N PHE A 412 9.49 3.82 -14.88
CA PHE A 412 9.70 4.05 -16.31
C PHE A 412 9.81 5.54 -16.65
N ASN A 413 9.06 6.39 -15.93
CA ASN A 413 9.12 7.84 -16.02
C ASN A 413 10.24 8.42 -15.14
N ASP A 414 10.37 9.74 -15.03
CA ASP A 414 11.36 10.33 -14.11
C ASP A 414 11.01 9.96 -12.66
N TRP A 415 12.01 9.58 -11.87
CA TRP A 415 11.85 9.27 -10.45
C TRP A 415 11.47 10.51 -9.62
N LYS A 416 11.70 11.72 -10.15
CA LYS A 416 11.26 13.00 -9.58
C LYS A 416 9.78 13.30 -9.82
N ASP A 417 9.12 12.63 -10.77
CA ASP A 417 7.71 12.89 -11.10
C ASP A 417 6.76 12.69 -9.91
N GLY A 418 5.66 13.45 -9.92
CA GLY A 418 4.58 13.35 -8.93
C GLY A 418 3.77 12.04 -8.97
N TYR A 419 3.96 11.21 -9.99
CA TYR A 419 3.34 9.90 -10.13
C TYR A 419 4.37 8.84 -10.61
N THR A 420 3.93 7.58 -10.65
CA THR A 420 4.76 6.46 -11.11
C THR A 420 4.13 5.82 -12.34
N LYS A 421 4.89 5.71 -13.42
CA LYS A 421 4.67 4.74 -14.50
C LYS A 421 5.70 3.61 -14.29
N VAL A 422 5.28 2.37 -14.49
CA VAL A 422 6.10 1.16 -14.28
C VAL A 422 6.37 0.49 -15.62
N GLY A 423 7.54 -0.15 -15.77
CA GLY A 423 7.80 -1.07 -16.87
C GLY A 423 6.92 -2.30 -16.74
N LEU A 424 6.12 -2.59 -17.77
CA LEU A 424 5.20 -3.72 -17.82
C LEU A 424 5.59 -4.70 -18.92
N LYS A 425 5.73 -5.97 -18.55
CA LYS A 425 5.82 -7.13 -19.46
C LYS A 425 4.46 -7.52 -20.02
N LYS A 426 3.39 -7.22 -19.28
CA LYS A 426 2.00 -7.48 -19.65
C LYS A 426 1.10 -6.33 -19.23
N THR A 427 0.24 -5.91 -20.15
CA THR A 427 -0.85 -4.97 -19.96
C THR A 427 -2.18 -5.72 -19.78
N CYS A 428 -3.24 -5.01 -19.39
CA CYS A 428 -4.58 -5.60 -19.30
C CYS A 428 -5.07 -6.16 -20.65
N THR A 429 -4.74 -5.49 -21.75
CA THR A 429 -5.23 -5.85 -23.08
C THR A 429 -4.61 -7.15 -23.60
N ASP A 430 -3.44 -7.57 -23.12
CA ASP A 430 -2.74 -8.78 -23.58
C ASP A 430 -3.42 -10.10 -23.15
N CYS A 431 -4.43 -10.01 -22.27
CA CYS A 431 -5.22 -11.15 -21.80
C CYS A 431 -6.74 -10.90 -21.85
N HIS A 432 -7.18 -9.65 -22.03
CA HIS A 432 -8.60 -9.24 -22.02
C HIS A 432 -9.02 -8.62 -23.35
N ASP A 433 -8.77 -9.32 -24.46
CA ASP A 433 -9.06 -8.86 -25.82
C ASP A 433 -10.53 -8.45 -26.03
N THR A 434 -11.47 -9.20 -25.44
CA THR A 434 -12.90 -8.88 -25.57
C THR A 434 -13.19 -7.54 -24.91
N GLN A 435 -12.76 -7.34 -23.66
CA GLN A 435 -12.91 -6.08 -22.94
C GLN A 435 -12.22 -4.93 -23.68
N ALA A 436 -11.00 -5.16 -24.19
CA ALA A 436 -10.26 -4.19 -24.99
C ALA A 436 -11.03 -3.77 -26.26
N SER A 437 -11.72 -4.71 -26.92
CA SER A 437 -12.52 -4.44 -28.12
C SER A 437 -13.77 -3.59 -27.81
N PHE A 438 -14.44 -3.83 -26.68
CA PHE A 438 -15.56 -3.00 -26.21
C PHE A 438 -15.08 -1.63 -25.73
N PHE A 439 -13.96 -1.59 -25.00
CA PHE A 439 -13.38 -0.36 -24.46
C PHE A 439 -12.88 0.62 -25.54
N LYS A 440 -12.38 0.11 -26.67
CA LYS A 440 -12.12 0.92 -27.88
C LYS A 440 -13.38 1.61 -28.43
N GLN A 441 -14.57 1.08 -28.14
CA GLN A 441 -15.88 1.68 -28.44
C GLN A 441 -16.46 2.47 -27.26
N GLY A 442 -15.65 2.74 -26.21
CA GLY A 442 -16.00 3.41 -24.95
C GLY A 442 -16.40 4.89 -25.05
N GLY A 443 -16.49 5.45 -26.27
CA GLY A 443 -16.76 6.87 -26.48
C GLY A 443 -15.69 7.73 -25.81
N ILE A 444 -16.09 8.57 -24.84
CA ILE A 444 -15.16 9.46 -24.11
C ILE A 444 -14.11 8.66 -23.34
N HIS A 445 -14.50 7.56 -22.67
CA HIS A 445 -13.58 6.75 -21.87
C HIS A 445 -12.64 5.86 -22.70
N SER A 446 -12.83 5.76 -24.03
CA SER A 446 -11.92 4.99 -24.90
C SER A 446 -10.47 5.51 -24.93
N LYS A 447 -10.24 6.72 -24.38
CA LYS A 447 -8.94 7.37 -24.24
C LYS A 447 -8.27 7.09 -22.89
N ASP A 448 -9.00 6.56 -21.91
CA ASP A 448 -8.47 6.24 -20.59
C ASP A 448 -7.70 4.91 -20.61
N ASN A 449 -7.07 4.55 -19.49
CA ASN A 449 -6.46 3.24 -19.31
C ASN A 449 -7.40 2.29 -18.56
N CYS A 450 -7.31 0.98 -18.75
CA CYS A 450 -8.05 0.01 -17.95
C CYS A 450 -7.78 0.20 -16.43
N THR A 451 -6.54 0.55 -16.08
CA THR A 451 -6.12 0.89 -14.71
C THR A 451 -6.81 2.12 -14.13
N ALA A 452 -7.34 3.02 -14.98
CA ALA A 452 -8.02 4.23 -14.53
C ALA A 452 -9.32 3.92 -13.75
N CYS A 453 -9.94 2.76 -13.96
CA CYS A 453 -11.09 2.30 -13.17
C CYS A 453 -10.72 1.13 -12.25
N HIS A 454 -9.86 0.21 -12.71
CA HIS A 454 -9.57 -1.06 -12.04
C HIS A 454 -8.34 -1.06 -11.13
N MET A 455 -7.57 0.04 -11.04
CA MET A 455 -6.43 0.17 -10.11
C MET A 455 -6.34 1.61 -9.54
N PRO A 456 -7.41 2.14 -8.93
CA PRO A 456 -7.40 3.48 -8.37
C PRO A 456 -6.36 3.63 -7.27
N ASN A 457 -5.80 4.83 -7.10
CA ASN A 457 -5.02 5.13 -5.90
C ASN A 457 -5.92 5.09 -4.65
N MET A 458 -5.62 4.16 -3.74
CA MET A 458 -6.36 3.94 -2.49
C MET A 458 -5.46 3.92 -1.25
N MET A 459 -4.15 3.73 -1.43
CA MET A 459 -3.26 3.32 -0.35
C MET A 459 -2.53 4.50 0.28
N SER A 460 -2.57 4.57 1.61
CA SER A 460 -1.84 5.54 2.41
C SER A 460 -0.36 5.19 2.49
N CYS A 461 0.51 6.11 2.07
CA CYS A 461 1.94 5.99 2.36
C CYS A 461 2.31 6.73 3.66
N GLU A 462 1.61 7.83 3.94
CA GLU A 462 2.01 8.84 4.91
C GLU A 462 1.45 8.58 6.30
N ASN A 463 0.39 7.76 6.42
CA ASN A 463 -0.43 7.60 7.62
C ASN A 463 -1.04 8.92 8.09
N PHE A 464 -1.48 9.75 7.13
CA PHE A 464 -1.99 11.07 7.39
C PHE A 464 -3.50 11.00 7.72
N GLY A 465 -3.83 10.31 8.81
CA GLY A 465 -5.20 9.98 9.21
C GLY A 465 -6.15 11.19 9.26
N ALA A 466 -5.66 12.37 9.64
CA ALA A 466 -6.43 13.62 9.64
C ALA A 466 -7.06 14.01 8.28
N VAL A 467 -6.54 13.53 7.14
CA VAL A 467 -7.07 13.81 5.79
C VAL A 467 -7.67 12.59 5.10
N GLN A 468 -7.86 11.48 5.81
CA GLN A 468 -8.47 10.26 5.27
C GLN A 468 -9.99 10.30 5.40
N ASN A 469 -10.69 10.21 4.28
CA ASN A 469 -12.12 9.95 4.20
C ASN A 469 -12.39 8.92 3.08
N PRO A 470 -12.27 7.62 3.37
CA PRO A 470 -12.37 6.58 2.34
C PRO A 470 -13.77 6.50 1.70
N ASP A 471 -14.82 6.96 2.38
CA ASP A 471 -16.18 6.99 1.81
C ASP A 471 -16.35 8.03 0.71
N LYS A 472 -15.47 9.04 0.69
CA LYS A 472 -15.33 10.06 -0.36
C LYS A 472 -14.17 9.78 -1.33
N GLY A 473 -13.49 8.64 -1.21
CA GLY A 473 -12.39 8.24 -2.10
C GLY A 473 -11.15 9.15 -1.99
N GLY A 474 -10.75 9.55 -0.78
CA GLY A 474 -9.57 10.40 -0.57
C GLY A 474 -9.11 10.48 0.89
N PHE A 475 -8.14 11.33 1.26
CA PHE A 475 -7.26 12.10 0.38
C PHE A 475 -5.76 11.76 0.57
N ASP A 476 -5.41 10.92 1.57
CA ASP A 476 -4.10 10.24 1.70
C ASP A 476 -4.14 8.87 1.01
N ASN A 477 -4.20 8.93 -0.32
CA ASN A 477 -4.29 7.78 -1.22
C ASN A 477 -3.33 8.00 -2.38
N VAL A 478 -2.10 7.47 -2.23
CA VAL A 478 -0.94 7.83 -3.05
C VAL A 478 -0.26 6.64 -3.74
N ARG A 479 -0.73 5.40 -3.52
CA ARG A 479 -0.35 4.21 -4.30
C ARG A 479 -1.59 3.48 -4.84
N ALA A 480 -1.40 2.85 -6.01
CA ALA A 480 -2.45 2.19 -6.79
C ALA A 480 -2.80 0.83 -6.19
N SER A 481 -4.10 0.58 -6.01
CA SER A 481 -4.57 -0.72 -5.51
C SER A 481 -4.27 -1.85 -6.50
N HIS A 482 -4.06 -3.04 -5.96
CA HIS A 482 -3.90 -4.28 -6.72
C HIS A 482 -5.13 -5.18 -6.54
N ILE A 483 -6.30 -4.55 -6.67
CA ILE A 483 -7.63 -5.13 -6.56
C ILE A 483 -8.38 -4.75 -7.83
N TRP A 484 -8.64 -5.70 -8.71
CA TRP A 484 -9.20 -5.40 -10.05
C TRP A 484 -10.72 -5.57 -10.15
N LYS A 485 -11.34 -6.31 -9.23
CA LYS A 485 -12.79 -6.54 -9.22
C LYS A 485 -13.48 -5.25 -8.81
N ILE A 486 -14.34 -4.68 -9.66
CA ILE A 486 -15.28 -3.62 -9.26
C ILE A 486 -16.60 -4.29 -8.83
N LYS A 487 -17.13 -3.90 -7.67
CA LYS A 487 -18.48 -4.27 -7.20
C LYS A 487 -19.44 -3.12 -7.51
N VAL A 488 -20.37 -3.36 -8.42
CA VAL A 488 -21.45 -2.43 -8.75
C VAL A 488 -22.53 -2.58 -7.69
N ASP A 489 -22.47 -1.73 -6.67
CA ASP A 489 -23.35 -1.77 -5.49
C ASP A 489 -23.59 -0.34 -5.00
N LYS A 490 -24.80 -0.07 -4.51
CA LYS A 490 -25.25 1.26 -4.09
C LYS A 490 -24.58 1.72 -2.80
N THR A 491 -24.28 0.81 -1.87
CA THR A 491 -23.82 1.14 -0.51
C THR A 491 -22.58 0.37 -0.05
N ALA A 492 -22.27 -0.79 -0.63
CA ALA A 492 -21.11 -1.59 -0.22
C ALA A 492 -19.78 -0.82 -0.41
N LYS A 493 -18.96 -0.77 0.63
CA LYS A 493 -17.66 -0.08 0.65
C LYS A 493 -16.49 -1.05 0.62
N THR A 494 -15.42 -0.70 -0.10
CA THR A 494 -14.17 -1.48 -0.12
C THR A 494 -13.46 -1.46 1.22
N LEU A 495 -13.47 -0.34 1.93
CA LEU A 495 -12.75 -0.16 3.18
C LEU A 495 -13.76 -0.02 4.30
N ASN A 496 -13.64 -0.80 5.37
CA ASN A 496 -14.55 -0.75 6.51
C ASN A 496 -13.80 -0.83 7.84
N PRO A 497 -14.25 -0.12 8.89
CA PRO A 497 -13.86 -0.44 10.26
C PRO A 497 -14.52 -1.76 10.68
N PRO A 498 -14.22 -2.29 11.88
CA PRO A 498 -14.99 -3.39 12.46
C PRO A 498 -16.48 -3.04 12.56
N GLU A 499 -17.33 -4.06 12.49
CA GLU A 499 -18.78 -3.88 12.44
C GLU A 499 -19.31 -3.10 13.67
N GLY A 500 -20.26 -2.19 13.42
CA GLY A 500 -20.83 -1.31 14.46
C GLY A 500 -19.89 -0.23 15.00
N LYS A 501 -18.66 -0.09 14.47
CA LYS A 501 -17.74 1.00 14.86
C LYS A 501 -17.87 2.23 13.96
N GLU A 502 -17.48 3.38 14.52
CA GLU A 502 -17.45 4.66 13.80
C GLU A 502 -16.52 4.57 12.57
N ARG A 503 -16.94 5.14 11.43
CA ARG A 503 -16.15 5.24 10.20
C ARG A 503 -15.13 6.38 10.29
N SER A 504 -14.28 6.33 11.32
CA SER A 504 -13.23 7.30 11.61
C SER A 504 -11.84 6.75 11.32
N PRO A 505 -10.88 7.56 10.80
CA PRO A 505 -9.46 7.21 10.71
C PRO A 505 -8.79 6.90 12.05
N LYS A 506 -9.45 7.23 13.17
CA LYS A 506 -9.02 6.91 14.54
C LYS A 506 -9.50 5.54 15.02
N THR A 507 -10.50 4.95 14.36
CA THR A 507 -10.99 3.61 14.69
C THR A 507 -9.93 2.57 14.30
N PRO A 508 -9.49 1.67 15.19
CA PRO A 508 -8.55 0.61 14.85
C PRO A 508 -9.25 -0.55 14.11
N GLY A 509 -8.45 -1.38 13.42
CA GLY A 509 -8.95 -2.62 12.81
C GLY A 509 -9.70 -2.47 11.50
N TRP A 510 -9.39 -1.43 10.69
CA TRP A 510 -9.93 -1.34 9.33
C TRP A 510 -9.44 -2.50 8.45
N THR A 511 -10.32 -2.96 7.56
CA THR A 511 -10.07 -4.08 6.65
C THR A 511 -10.58 -3.78 5.23
N ILE A 512 -10.02 -4.51 4.25
CA ILE A 512 -10.56 -4.55 2.89
C ILE A 512 -11.71 -5.57 2.87
N ALA A 513 -12.88 -5.13 2.41
CA ALA A 513 -14.07 -5.95 2.29
C ALA A 513 -13.93 -7.04 1.23
N ARG A 514 -14.62 -8.16 1.48
CA ARG A 514 -14.72 -9.30 0.57
C ARG A 514 -16.09 -9.36 -0.09
N ASP A 515 -16.12 -9.81 -1.34
CA ASP A 515 -17.33 -10.24 -2.02
C ASP A 515 -17.71 -11.67 -1.62
N ASP A 516 -18.78 -12.19 -2.23
CA ASP A 516 -19.35 -13.50 -1.90
C ASP A 516 -18.43 -14.68 -2.31
N ASP A 517 -17.45 -14.43 -3.20
CA ASP A 517 -16.35 -15.36 -3.53
C ASP A 517 -15.19 -15.30 -2.50
N GLY A 518 -15.29 -14.44 -1.48
CA GLY A 518 -14.23 -14.19 -0.50
C GLY A 518 -13.05 -13.36 -1.03
N ARG A 519 -13.23 -12.66 -2.16
CA ARG A 519 -12.20 -11.84 -2.85
C ARG A 519 -12.38 -10.36 -2.56
N PHE A 520 -11.30 -9.58 -2.62
CA PHE A 520 -11.40 -8.13 -2.45
C PHE A 520 -12.02 -7.45 -3.68
N PHE A 521 -12.75 -6.35 -3.43
CA PHE A 521 -13.40 -5.55 -4.48
C PHE A 521 -13.19 -4.05 -4.29
N LEU A 522 -13.25 -3.31 -5.40
CA LEU A 522 -13.36 -1.84 -5.49
C LEU A 522 -14.84 -1.44 -5.50
N ASP A 523 -15.24 -0.50 -4.67
CA ASP A 523 -16.53 0.19 -4.78
C ASP A 523 -16.49 1.27 -5.87
N LEU A 524 -17.67 1.74 -6.26
CA LEU A 524 -17.82 2.70 -7.36
C LEU A 524 -17.26 4.10 -7.02
N MET A 525 -17.17 4.47 -5.73
CA MET A 525 -16.56 5.75 -5.35
C MET A 525 -15.06 5.72 -5.59
N TRP A 526 -14.39 4.62 -5.21
CA TRP A 526 -12.99 4.41 -5.55
C TRP A 526 -12.76 4.23 -7.05
N ALA A 527 -13.64 3.50 -7.77
CA ALA A 527 -13.45 3.29 -9.21
C ALA A 527 -13.60 4.60 -10.03
N CYS A 528 -14.58 5.46 -9.71
CA CYS A 528 -14.96 6.60 -10.56
C CYS A 528 -14.74 7.98 -9.92
N GLY A 529 -15.07 8.14 -8.64
CA GLY A 529 -15.14 9.43 -7.95
C GLY A 529 -13.95 9.85 -7.10
N ARG A 530 -12.90 9.00 -6.98
CA ARG A 530 -11.74 9.28 -6.10
C ARG A 530 -11.05 10.60 -6.41
N THR A 531 -10.39 11.16 -5.39
CA THR A 531 -9.47 12.30 -5.52
C THR A 531 -8.06 11.79 -5.21
N SER A 532 -7.08 12.02 -6.07
CA SER A 532 -5.68 11.64 -5.84
C SER A 532 -4.71 12.50 -6.65
N PHE A 533 -3.85 13.24 -5.96
CA PHE A 533 -2.77 14.05 -6.54
C PHE A 533 -1.50 13.23 -6.87
N SER A 534 -1.69 11.92 -7.06
CA SER A 534 -0.65 10.91 -7.22
C SER A 534 -1.03 9.82 -8.23
N ASP A 535 -2.23 9.88 -8.80
CA ASP A 535 -2.75 8.91 -9.75
C ASP A 535 -2.42 9.40 -11.18
N PRO A 536 -1.63 8.67 -11.98
CA PRO A 536 -1.26 9.10 -13.33
C PRO A 536 -2.46 9.22 -14.26
N ASN A 537 -3.60 8.59 -13.95
CA ASN A 537 -4.82 8.69 -14.75
C ASN A 537 -5.64 9.96 -14.42
N LEU A 538 -5.40 10.61 -13.28
CA LEU A 538 -6.06 11.86 -12.89
C LEU A 538 -5.14 13.08 -13.06
N MET A 539 -3.82 12.90 -12.92
CA MET A 539 -2.81 13.96 -12.95
C MET A 539 -1.89 13.92 -14.18
N GLY A 540 -2.06 12.95 -15.07
CA GLY A 540 -1.28 12.82 -16.30
C GLY A 540 -1.57 13.93 -17.32
N SER A 541 -0.70 14.08 -18.32
CA SER A 541 -0.94 15.00 -19.43
C SER A 541 -2.26 14.66 -20.14
N GLY A 542 -3.15 15.65 -20.26
CA GLY A 542 -4.50 15.48 -20.84
C GLY A 542 -5.53 14.82 -19.91
N ALA A 543 -5.18 14.47 -18.67
CA ALA A 543 -6.13 13.90 -17.72
C ALA A 543 -7.19 14.93 -17.28
N SER A 544 -8.43 14.44 -17.09
CA SER A 544 -9.59 15.26 -16.72
C SER A 544 -9.77 15.44 -15.21
N GLY A 545 -8.96 14.77 -14.39
CA GLY A 545 -9.23 14.57 -12.96
C GLY A 545 -10.35 13.56 -12.69
N CYS A 546 -10.77 12.78 -13.69
CA CYS A 546 -11.91 11.86 -13.67
C CYS A 546 -13.17 12.55 -13.10
N HIS A 547 -13.94 11.88 -12.25
CA HIS A 547 -15.16 12.43 -11.66
C HIS A 547 -14.98 12.96 -10.22
N SER A 548 -13.74 13.27 -9.81
CA SER A 548 -13.46 13.86 -8.50
C SER A 548 -14.23 15.16 -8.29
N ALA A 549 -14.99 15.27 -7.20
CA ALA A 549 -15.61 16.53 -6.78
C ALA A 549 -14.60 17.66 -6.48
N VAL A 550 -13.32 17.32 -6.28
CA VAL A 550 -12.27 18.26 -5.83
C VAL A 550 -11.32 18.64 -6.96
N GLN A 551 -10.87 17.69 -7.77
CA GLN A 551 -9.82 17.92 -8.79
C GLN A 551 -10.28 17.71 -10.25
N SER A 552 -11.56 17.42 -10.50
CA SER A 552 -12.06 17.28 -11.87
C SER A 552 -12.17 18.63 -12.59
N ASN A 553 -11.73 18.63 -13.84
CA ASN A 553 -11.87 19.74 -14.80
C ASN A 553 -13.10 19.55 -15.72
N LEU A 554 -13.90 18.50 -15.50
CA LEU A 554 -15.15 18.26 -16.23
C LEU A 554 -16.24 19.26 -15.82
N PRO A 555 -17.33 19.41 -16.60
CA PRO A 555 -18.51 20.16 -16.17
C PRO A 555 -19.05 19.64 -14.84
N LYS A 556 -19.46 20.53 -13.92
CA LYS A 556 -19.87 20.19 -12.54
C LYS A 556 -20.88 19.04 -12.41
N LYS A 557 -21.75 18.82 -13.41
CA LYS A 557 -22.70 17.68 -13.44
C LYS A 557 -22.03 16.28 -13.55
N LEU A 558 -20.73 16.23 -13.81
CA LEU A 558 -19.91 15.01 -13.87
C LEU A 558 -18.95 14.91 -12.67
N HIS A 559 -19.15 15.73 -11.63
CA HIS A 559 -18.42 15.66 -10.36
C HIS A 559 -19.25 14.77 -9.43
N PHE A 560 -18.74 13.58 -9.10
CA PHE A 560 -19.49 12.60 -8.31
C PHE A 560 -19.20 12.77 -6.82
N THR A 561 -20.26 13.00 -6.04
CA THR A 561 -20.17 13.35 -4.61
C THR A 561 -20.38 12.16 -3.67
N ASP A 562 -20.87 11.06 -4.19
CA ASP A 562 -21.34 9.88 -3.45
C ASP A 562 -21.45 8.69 -4.39
N GLN A 563 -21.53 7.51 -3.80
CA GLN A 563 -21.55 6.23 -4.52
C GLN A 563 -22.91 5.94 -5.18
N GLU A 564 -23.99 6.44 -4.60
CA GLU A 564 -25.36 6.22 -5.07
C GLU A 564 -25.59 6.85 -6.45
N THR A 565 -25.14 8.10 -6.63
CA THR A 565 -25.14 8.79 -7.93
C THR A 565 -24.37 7.99 -9.00
N ILE A 566 -23.22 7.40 -8.64
CA ILE A 566 -22.41 6.60 -9.56
C ILE A 566 -23.09 5.28 -9.90
N TYR A 567 -23.69 4.64 -8.90
CA TYR A 567 -24.47 3.40 -9.06
C TYR A 567 -25.64 3.60 -10.01
N ASP A 568 -26.43 4.66 -9.86
CA ASP A 568 -27.58 4.93 -10.72
C ASP A 568 -27.18 5.18 -12.19
N ILE A 569 -26.05 5.87 -12.43
CA ILE A 569 -25.47 6.05 -13.77
C ILE A 569 -25.01 4.71 -14.36
N VAL A 570 -24.26 3.92 -13.60
CA VAL A 570 -23.72 2.62 -14.04
C VAL A 570 -24.87 1.63 -14.33
N VAL A 571 -25.87 1.55 -13.46
CA VAL A 571 -27.06 0.71 -13.67
C VAL A 571 -27.90 1.20 -14.84
N GLY A 572 -27.98 2.53 -15.06
CA GLY A 572 -28.60 3.12 -16.25
C GLY A 572 -27.98 2.65 -17.57
N TRP A 573 -26.67 2.39 -17.60
CA TRP A 573 -26.01 1.75 -18.74
C TRP A 573 -26.15 0.22 -18.75
N GLN A 574 -26.10 -0.43 -17.59
CA GLN A 574 -26.13 -1.90 -17.52
C GLN A 574 -27.50 -2.50 -17.80
N LYS A 575 -28.58 -1.86 -17.32
CA LYS A 575 -29.92 -2.45 -17.40
C LYS A 575 -30.39 -2.70 -18.84
N PRO A 576 -30.32 -1.75 -19.79
CA PRO A 576 -30.73 -2.01 -21.18
C PRO A 576 -29.96 -3.14 -21.86
N VAL A 577 -28.69 -3.33 -21.49
CA VAL A 577 -27.83 -4.40 -22.03
C VAL A 577 -28.17 -5.76 -21.43
N LYS A 578 -28.45 -5.82 -20.12
CA LYS A 578 -28.89 -7.04 -19.41
C LYS A 578 -30.29 -7.48 -19.86
N ASP A 579 -31.26 -6.57 -19.84
CA ASP A 579 -32.63 -6.82 -20.30
C ASP A 579 -32.63 -7.28 -21.78
N GLY A 580 -31.80 -6.65 -22.62
CA GLY A 580 -31.62 -7.04 -24.01
C GLY A 580 -31.00 -8.42 -24.19
N TYR A 581 -29.93 -8.74 -23.44
CA TYR A 581 -29.29 -10.06 -23.42
C TYR A 581 -30.29 -11.19 -23.10
N GLU A 582 -31.12 -11.01 -22.06
CA GLU A 582 -32.15 -11.98 -21.71
C GLU A 582 -33.21 -12.15 -22.81
N ASN A 583 -33.65 -11.05 -23.41
CA ASN A 583 -34.59 -11.07 -24.54
C ASN A 583 -34.01 -11.78 -25.77
N ILE A 584 -32.71 -11.63 -26.05
CA ILE A 584 -32.04 -12.36 -27.13
C ILE A 584 -32.02 -13.86 -26.83
N LEU A 585 -31.60 -14.28 -25.63
CA LEU A 585 -31.59 -15.70 -25.23
C LEU A 585 -32.98 -16.34 -25.35
N LYS A 586 -34.03 -15.65 -24.88
CA LYS A 586 -35.42 -16.08 -25.02
C LYS A 586 -35.82 -16.18 -26.51
N GLY A 587 -35.51 -15.16 -27.30
CA GLY A 587 -35.81 -15.11 -28.73
C GLY A 587 -35.16 -16.24 -29.53
N VAL A 588 -33.89 -16.56 -29.24
CA VAL A 588 -33.17 -17.69 -29.84
C VAL A 588 -33.88 -19.01 -29.51
N LYS A 589 -34.24 -19.24 -28.24
CA LYS A 589 -34.94 -20.45 -27.81
C LYS A 589 -36.33 -20.61 -28.48
N GLU A 590 -37.03 -19.51 -28.70
CA GLU A 590 -38.30 -19.50 -29.44
C GLU A 590 -38.11 -19.84 -30.92
N ILE A 591 -37.03 -19.36 -31.56
CA ILE A 591 -36.67 -19.71 -32.94
C ILE A 591 -36.29 -21.19 -33.07
N ASP A 592 -35.48 -21.72 -32.15
CA ASP A 592 -35.10 -23.15 -32.15
C ASP A 592 -36.34 -24.04 -32.09
N LYS A 593 -37.28 -23.71 -31.20
CA LYS A 593 -38.55 -24.43 -31.04
C LYS A 593 -39.40 -24.34 -32.32
N ALA A 594 -39.62 -23.15 -32.85
CA ALA A 594 -40.43 -22.95 -34.05
C ALA A 594 -39.82 -23.61 -35.31
N MET A 595 -38.48 -23.71 -35.40
CA MET A 595 -37.82 -24.52 -36.43
C MET A 595 -38.05 -26.03 -36.27
N ALA A 596 -38.05 -26.54 -35.04
CA ALA A 596 -38.32 -27.95 -34.77
C ALA A 596 -39.79 -28.33 -35.08
N GLU A 597 -40.73 -27.41 -34.83
CA GLU A 597 -42.16 -27.60 -35.08
C GLU A 597 -42.56 -27.40 -36.56
N ASN A 598 -41.70 -26.83 -37.41
CA ASN A 598 -41.98 -26.56 -38.82
C ASN A 598 -41.03 -27.34 -39.79
N PRO A 599 -41.23 -28.65 -39.97
CA PRO A 599 -40.35 -29.49 -40.79
C PRO A 599 -40.45 -29.24 -42.31
N LYS A 600 -41.34 -28.36 -42.77
CA LYS A 600 -41.59 -28.08 -44.20
C LYS A 600 -40.95 -26.76 -44.69
N LEU A 601 -40.10 -26.11 -43.89
CA LEU A 601 -39.33 -24.95 -44.35
C LEU A 601 -38.41 -25.31 -45.54
N SER A 602 -38.36 -24.44 -46.54
CA SER A 602 -37.38 -24.57 -47.63
C SER A 602 -35.95 -24.44 -47.11
N VAL A 603 -34.98 -25.03 -47.82
CA VAL A 603 -33.57 -25.05 -47.40
C VAL A 603 -33.01 -23.64 -47.23
N GLU A 604 -33.40 -22.72 -48.11
CA GLU A 604 -32.97 -21.32 -48.13
C GLU A 604 -33.49 -20.57 -46.90
N LYS A 605 -34.80 -20.68 -46.62
CA LYS A 605 -35.42 -20.10 -45.41
C LYS A 605 -34.78 -20.67 -44.14
N LYS A 606 -34.58 -21.99 -44.09
CA LYS A 606 -33.97 -22.67 -42.93
C LYS A 606 -32.53 -22.20 -42.70
N SER A 607 -31.74 -22.09 -43.77
CA SER A 607 -30.37 -21.56 -43.71
C SER A 607 -30.33 -20.12 -43.23
N ARG A 608 -31.24 -19.26 -43.72
CA ARG A 608 -31.35 -17.85 -43.28
C ARG A 608 -31.69 -17.75 -41.78
N VAL A 609 -32.68 -18.51 -41.31
CA VAL A 609 -33.08 -18.53 -39.89
C VAL A 609 -31.94 -19.01 -38.98
N ILE A 610 -31.25 -20.10 -39.36
CA ILE A 610 -30.07 -20.61 -38.62
C ILE A 610 -28.98 -19.53 -38.55
N THR A 611 -28.71 -18.85 -39.67
CA THR A 611 -27.69 -17.79 -39.73
C THR A 611 -28.01 -16.64 -38.78
N LEU A 612 -29.26 -16.14 -38.80
CA LEU A 612 -29.72 -15.05 -37.94
C LEU A 612 -29.68 -15.44 -36.45
N ALA A 613 -30.12 -16.66 -36.11
CA ALA A 613 -30.05 -17.17 -34.74
C ALA A 613 -28.59 -17.28 -34.25
N ASN A 614 -27.68 -17.76 -35.09
CA ASN A 614 -26.25 -17.85 -34.77
C ASN A 614 -25.60 -16.47 -34.60
N GLN A 615 -25.96 -15.48 -35.43
CA GLN A 615 -25.51 -14.10 -35.28
C GLN A 615 -25.98 -13.49 -33.95
N ALA A 616 -27.23 -13.74 -33.54
CA ALA A 616 -27.76 -13.31 -32.25
C ALA A 616 -27.04 -13.99 -31.06
N ARG A 617 -26.80 -15.32 -31.13
CA ARG A 617 -26.00 -16.05 -30.13
C ARG A 617 -24.57 -15.51 -29.99
N ALA A 618 -23.91 -15.22 -31.12
CA ALA A 618 -22.56 -14.67 -31.11
C ALA A 618 -22.47 -13.30 -30.41
N ILE A 619 -23.55 -12.52 -30.40
CA ILE A 619 -23.64 -11.26 -29.65
C ILE A 619 -23.81 -11.52 -28.14
N THR A 620 -24.67 -12.48 -27.73
CA THR A 620 -24.78 -12.83 -26.31
C THR A 620 -23.45 -13.37 -25.75
N GLU A 621 -22.73 -14.21 -26.50
CA GLU A 621 -21.39 -14.65 -26.10
C GLU A 621 -20.40 -13.50 -25.92
N LYS A 622 -20.39 -12.50 -26.82
CA LYS A 622 -19.51 -11.33 -26.70
C LYS A 622 -19.82 -10.51 -25.45
N LEU A 623 -21.10 -10.26 -25.18
CA LEU A 623 -21.55 -9.54 -23.98
C LEU A 623 -21.17 -10.27 -22.69
N GLN A 624 -21.35 -11.60 -22.66
CA GLN A 624 -20.97 -12.43 -21.52
C GLN A 624 -19.46 -12.49 -21.31
N LYS A 625 -18.67 -12.59 -22.39
CA LYS A 625 -17.19 -12.59 -22.36
C LYS A 625 -16.62 -11.23 -21.95
N ASP A 626 -17.26 -10.12 -22.33
CA ASP A 626 -16.91 -8.78 -21.86
C ASP A 626 -17.20 -8.61 -20.36
N GLY A 627 -18.42 -8.96 -19.93
CA GLY A 627 -18.84 -8.98 -18.53
C GLY A 627 -19.04 -7.61 -17.87
N SER A 628 -18.77 -6.49 -18.55
CA SER A 628 -19.03 -5.14 -18.03
C SER A 628 -20.51 -4.74 -18.10
N TRP A 629 -21.28 -5.51 -18.88
CA TRP A 629 -22.68 -5.23 -19.22
C TRP A 629 -22.89 -3.85 -19.82
N GLY A 630 -21.92 -3.33 -20.56
CA GLY A 630 -22.02 -2.03 -21.23
C GLY A 630 -21.12 -0.94 -20.64
N VAL A 631 -20.55 -1.10 -19.44
CA VAL A 631 -19.69 -0.06 -18.85
C VAL A 631 -18.44 0.20 -19.68
N HIS A 632 -17.87 -0.82 -20.35
CA HIS A 632 -16.75 -0.62 -21.28
C HIS A 632 -17.13 0.13 -22.56
N GLY A 633 -18.40 0.14 -22.97
CA GLY A 633 -18.85 0.78 -24.21
C GLY A 633 -20.36 0.96 -24.30
N PRO A 634 -20.97 1.91 -23.56
CA PRO A 634 -22.43 1.92 -23.34
C PRO A 634 -23.25 1.99 -24.63
N VAL A 635 -22.84 2.87 -25.56
CA VAL A 635 -23.50 3.05 -26.85
C VAL A 635 -23.32 1.82 -27.75
N TYR A 636 -22.12 1.25 -27.79
CA TYR A 636 -21.80 0.08 -28.62
C TYR A 636 -22.50 -1.19 -28.12
N SER A 637 -22.45 -1.46 -26.81
CA SER A 637 -23.15 -2.61 -26.21
C SER A 637 -24.65 -2.54 -26.42
N LYS A 638 -25.26 -1.36 -26.31
CA LYS A 638 -26.68 -1.19 -26.67
C LYS A 638 -26.92 -1.41 -28.17
N LYS A 639 -26.07 -0.85 -29.05
CA LYS A 639 -26.20 -1.04 -30.50
C LYS A 639 -26.20 -2.52 -30.89
N ILE A 640 -25.25 -3.31 -30.41
CA ILE A 640 -25.18 -4.74 -30.78
C ILE A 640 -26.34 -5.56 -30.19
N VAL A 641 -26.87 -5.16 -29.02
CA VAL A 641 -28.12 -5.72 -28.48
C VAL A 641 -29.29 -5.45 -29.41
N ASP A 642 -29.44 -4.21 -29.88
CA ASP A 642 -30.51 -3.84 -30.80
C ASP A 642 -30.37 -4.56 -32.15
N GLU A 643 -29.15 -4.72 -32.68
CA GLU A 643 -28.84 -5.54 -33.88
C GLU A 643 -29.26 -7.01 -33.71
N ALA A 644 -28.93 -7.63 -32.57
CA ALA A 644 -29.34 -9.00 -32.28
C ALA A 644 -30.86 -9.15 -32.22
N LEU A 645 -31.58 -8.20 -31.60
CA LEU A 645 -33.04 -8.21 -31.55
C LEU A 645 -33.68 -8.08 -32.94
N VAL A 646 -33.06 -7.33 -33.86
CA VAL A 646 -33.47 -7.29 -35.28
C VAL A 646 -33.30 -8.66 -35.94
N TYR A 647 -32.18 -9.36 -35.73
CA TYR A 647 -31.98 -10.72 -36.26
C TYR A 647 -33.03 -11.70 -35.74
N ILE A 648 -33.37 -11.63 -34.46
CA ILE A 648 -34.44 -12.44 -33.85
C ILE A 648 -35.80 -12.14 -34.50
N GLN A 649 -36.11 -10.86 -34.74
CA GLN A 649 -37.39 -10.49 -35.34
C GLN A 649 -37.50 -10.90 -36.82
N GLU A 650 -36.41 -10.78 -37.60
CA GLU A 650 -36.35 -11.27 -38.98
C GLU A 650 -36.53 -12.79 -39.04
N ALA A 651 -35.81 -13.53 -38.20
CA ALA A 651 -35.93 -14.99 -38.11
C ALA A 651 -37.36 -15.43 -37.75
N LYS A 652 -37.99 -14.78 -36.76
CA LYS A 652 -39.40 -15.01 -36.40
C LYS A 652 -40.37 -14.69 -37.54
N ASN A 653 -40.07 -13.70 -38.38
CA ASN A 653 -40.91 -13.36 -39.54
C ASN A 653 -40.79 -14.38 -40.68
N ILE A 654 -39.64 -15.06 -40.83
CA ILE A 654 -39.44 -16.14 -41.82
C ILE A 654 -40.14 -17.45 -41.41
N LEU A 655 -40.36 -17.63 -40.11
CA LEU A 655 -41.00 -18.81 -39.49
C LEU A 655 -42.53 -18.72 -39.37
N LYS A 656 -43.11 -17.54 -39.64
CA LYS A 656 -44.55 -17.35 -39.86
C LYS A 656 -44.92 -17.73 -41.29
#